data_AF-A0A7N4P3Q8-F1
#
_entry.id   AF-A0A7N4P3Q8-F1
#
_cell.length_a   1.000
_cell.length_b   1.000
_cell.length_c   1.000
_cell.angle_alpha   90.00
_cell.angle_beta   90.00
_cell.angle_gamma   90.00
#
_symmetry.space_group_name_H-M   'P 1'
#
loop_
_entity.id
_entity.type
_entity.pdbx_description
1 polymer ?
#
loop_
_entity_poly.entity_id
_entity_poly.type
_entity_poly.pdbx_seq_one_letter_code
_entity_poly.pdbx_strand_id
1 'polypeptide(L)'
;MQESQTKSMFVSRALEKILADKEAKRPQHSQLRRACQVALGEPLPALPPKANFIEADKYFLPFELACQSKSPRVVSTSLDCLQKLIAYGHITGNAPDSGAPGKRLIDRIVETVCNCFQGPQTDEGVQLQIIKALLTAVTSPHIEIHEGTILQTVRTCYNIYLASKNLINQTTAKATLTQMLNVIFTRMENQALQEARELEKTMHPKPQSPVLQAMAGSPKLNQLKHNQLPSKTSTPEKTGLTNGEHQRRGSHEDRIENGEAQLEGGPALSGMFWVVCFLIVLKRNLLFEGKIRYHSKIYFMSKIPWNSGKYYLSSSFESDVHGPQVAAKFSHILQKDAFLVFRSLCKLSMKPLGEGPPDPKSHELRSKVVSLQLLLSVLQNAGPVFRTHEMFINAIKQYLCVALSKNGVSSVPDVFELSLAIFLTLLSNFKTHLKMQIEVFFKEIFLNILETSTSSFEHKWMVIQTLTRICADAQCVVDIYVNYDCDLNAANIFERLVNDLSKIAQGRSGHELGMTPLQELSLRKKGLECLVSILKCMVEWSKDLYVNPNHQTSLGQERSTDQDLGEPKGLDIRRRSSVSSMDSTMSSGIGSVGTQTSVPDDPEQFEVIKQQKEIIEHGIELFNKKPKRGIQYLQEQGMLGTPVEDIAQFLHQEERLDSTQVGDFLGESTRLNKEVMYAYVDQLDFCGKDFVSALRIFLEGFRLPGEAQKIDRLMEKFAARYLECNQGQTMFASADTAYVLAYSIIMLTTDLHSPQVKNKMTKEQYIKMNRGINDSKDLPEEYLSTIYEEIEGKKIAMKETKEHTIATKSNKQNVASEKQRRLLYNLEMEQMAKTAKALMEAVSHAKAPFTSATHLDHVRPMFKLVWTPLLAAYSIGLQNCDETEVASLCLEGIRCAIRIACIFGMQLERDAYVQALARFSLLTASSSITEMKQKNIDTIKTLITVAHTDGNYLGNSWHEVLRSNFP
;
A
#
# COMPACT_ATOMS: atom_id res chain seq x y z
N MET A 1 48.09 14.36 -31.92
CA MET A 1 48.35 13.57 -33.15
C MET A 1 48.14 12.08 -32.97
N GLN A 2 48.66 11.43 -31.91
CA GLN A 2 48.45 9.98 -31.67
C GLN A 2 46.97 9.55 -31.62
N GLU A 3 46.12 10.35 -30.98
CA GLU A 3 44.69 10.05 -30.86
C GLU A 3 43.96 10.07 -32.22
N SER A 4 44.37 10.93 -33.15
CA SER A 4 43.76 11.04 -34.49
C SER A 4 44.14 9.90 -35.43
N GLN A 5 45.33 9.30 -35.23
CA GLN A 5 45.76 8.11 -35.98
C GLN A 5 45.03 6.84 -35.51
N THR A 6 44.78 6.70 -34.21
CA THR A 6 43.98 5.59 -33.67
C THR A 6 42.52 5.66 -34.13
N LYS A 7 41.96 6.87 -34.25
CA LYS A 7 40.58 7.17 -34.72
C LYS A 7 40.32 6.64 -36.13
N SER A 8 41.23 6.88 -37.08
CA SER A 8 41.09 6.37 -38.45
C SER A 8 41.27 4.85 -38.54
N MET A 9 42.16 4.27 -37.71
CA MET A 9 42.53 2.86 -37.86
C MET A 9 41.41 1.86 -37.54
N PHE A 10 40.58 2.09 -36.52
CA PHE A 10 39.55 1.09 -36.18
C PHE A 10 38.31 1.17 -37.08
N VAL A 11 37.89 2.37 -37.50
CA VAL A 11 36.76 2.57 -38.41
C VAL A 11 37.10 2.01 -39.80
N SER A 12 38.28 2.33 -40.34
CA SER A 12 38.73 1.79 -41.62
C SER A 12 38.86 0.26 -41.57
N ARG A 13 39.45 -0.31 -40.50
CA ARG A 13 39.50 -1.77 -40.30
C ARG A 13 38.13 -2.42 -40.23
N ALA A 14 37.15 -1.78 -39.59
CA ALA A 14 35.79 -2.30 -39.51
C ALA A 14 35.11 -2.30 -40.89
N LEU A 15 35.25 -1.21 -41.66
CA LEU A 15 34.72 -1.11 -43.02
C LEU A 15 35.39 -2.10 -43.99
N GLU A 16 36.71 -2.25 -43.92
CA GLU A 16 37.48 -3.25 -44.68
C GLU A 16 37.03 -4.67 -44.34
N LYS A 17 36.83 -4.97 -43.04
CA LYS A 17 36.34 -6.28 -42.59
C LYS A 17 34.92 -6.57 -43.08
N ILE A 18 34.05 -5.56 -43.12
CA ILE A 18 32.71 -5.69 -43.72
C ILE A 18 32.80 -5.96 -45.23
N LEU A 19 33.66 -5.24 -45.96
CA LEU A 19 33.85 -5.44 -47.41
C LEU A 19 34.51 -6.78 -47.76
N ALA A 20 35.35 -7.31 -46.88
CA ALA A 20 36.03 -8.59 -47.06
C ALA A 20 35.07 -9.80 -46.95
N ASP A 21 33.93 -9.63 -46.27
CA ASP A 21 32.95 -10.70 -46.05
C ASP A 21 32.29 -11.18 -47.36
N LYS A 22 32.11 -12.49 -47.50
CA LYS A 22 31.56 -13.11 -48.71
C LYS A 22 30.12 -12.70 -48.98
N GLU A 23 29.32 -12.50 -47.93
CA GLU A 23 27.92 -12.07 -48.07
C GLU A 23 27.82 -10.61 -48.54
N ALA A 24 28.72 -9.74 -48.07
CA ALA A 24 28.75 -8.33 -48.48
C ALA A 24 29.07 -8.14 -49.97
N LYS A 25 29.66 -9.15 -50.64
CA LYS A 25 29.97 -9.15 -52.08
C LYS A 25 28.77 -9.49 -52.97
N ARG A 26 27.64 -9.94 -52.41
CA ARG A 26 26.44 -10.29 -53.17
C ARG A 26 25.76 -9.06 -53.81
N PRO A 27 25.08 -9.21 -54.96
CA PRO A 27 24.44 -8.08 -55.66
C PRO A 27 23.45 -7.28 -54.80
N GLN A 28 22.71 -7.98 -53.93
CA GLN A 28 21.74 -7.40 -53.00
C GLN A 28 22.34 -6.39 -52.00
N HIS A 29 23.66 -6.38 -51.80
CA HIS A 29 24.37 -5.45 -50.91
C HIS A 29 25.18 -4.40 -51.69
N SER A 30 24.77 -4.07 -52.92
CA SER A 30 25.41 -3.02 -53.75
C SER A 30 25.45 -1.65 -53.07
N GLN A 31 24.37 -1.27 -52.38
CA GLN A 31 24.28 -0.02 -51.62
C GLN A 31 25.23 0.01 -50.42
N LEU A 32 25.32 -1.09 -49.66
CA LEU A 32 26.27 -1.24 -48.55
C LEU A 32 27.72 -1.09 -49.03
N ARG A 33 28.08 -1.75 -50.15
CA ARG A 33 29.43 -1.64 -50.71
C ARG A 33 29.77 -0.22 -51.15
N ARG A 34 28.83 0.47 -51.82
CA ARG A 34 28.99 1.87 -52.22
C ARG A 34 29.19 2.75 -50.99
N ALA A 35 28.38 2.58 -49.94
CA ALA A 35 28.49 3.34 -48.70
C ALA A 35 29.86 3.12 -48.03
N CYS A 36 30.34 1.88 -47.90
CA CYS A 36 31.67 1.60 -47.34
C CYS A 36 32.81 2.20 -48.18
N GLN A 37 32.71 2.17 -49.51
CA GLN A 37 33.72 2.73 -50.41
C GLN A 37 33.79 4.26 -50.31
N VAL A 38 32.62 4.92 -50.23
CA VAL A 38 32.55 6.37 -50.00
C VAL A 38 33.18 6.72 -48.65
N ALA A 39 32.85 5.98 -47.59
CA ALA A 39 33.40 6.22 -46.25
C ALA A 39 34.92 5.93 -46.13
N LEU A 40 35.49 5.06 -46.98
CA LEU A 40 36.93 4.77 -47.03
C LEU A 40 37.72 5.72 -47.94
N GLY A 41 37.07 6.36 -48.92
CA GLY A 41 37.71 7.18 -49.95
C GLY A 41 38.01 8.64 -49.55
N GLU A 42 37.45 9.12 -48.44
CA GLU A 42 37.65 10.49 -47.96
C GLU A 42 38.59 10.53 -46.73
N PRO A 43 39.66 11.36 -46.74
CA PRO A 43 40.50 11.55 -45.55
C PRO A 43 39.68 12.25 -44.45
N LEU A 44 39.59 11.62 -43.27
CA LEU A 44 39.01 12.23 -42.07
C LEU A 44 39.66 13.60 -41.82
N PRO A 45 38.91 14.71 -41.73
CA PRO A 45 39.51 16.03 -41.59
C PRO A 45 40.29 16.13 -40.27
N ALA A 46 41.54 16.57 -40.35
CA ALA A 46 42.31 16.98 -39.19
C ALA A 46 41.75 18.33 -38.70
N LEU A 47 41.02 18.33 -37.58
CA LEU A 47 40.42 19.54 -37.01
C LEU A 47 41.13 20.02 -35.73
N PRO A 48 41.16 21.35 -35.49
CA PRO A 48 41.80 21.99 -34.35
C PRO A 48 41.02 21.76 -33.03
N PRO A 49 41.62 22.05 -31.85
CA PRO A 49 41.15 21.58 -30.55
C PRO A 49 39.80 22.13 -30.03
N LYS A 50 38.98 22.77 -30.87
CA LYS A 50 37.75 23.48 -30.45
C LYS A 50 36.51 23.25 -31.32
N ALA A 51 36.50 22.27 -32.22
CA ALA A 51 35.29 21.89 -32.97
C ALA A 51 35.02 20.37 -32.84
N ASN A 52 34.19 19.99 -31.87
CA ASN A 52 33.85 18.59 -31.53
C ASN A 52 32.72 18.02 -32.40
N PHE A 53 32.73 18.24 -33.71
CA PHE A 53 31.68 17.72 -34.60
C PHE A 53 32.30 16.93 -35.74
N ILE A 54 32.16 15.60 -35.70
CA ILE A 54 32.20 14.77 -36.89
C ILE A 54 30.80 14.88 -37.52
N GLU A 55 30.70 15.11 -38.84
CA GLU A 55 29.46 14.86 -39.61
C GLU A 55 29.16 13.34 -39.55
N ALA A 56 28.63 12.89 -38.42
CA ALA A 56 28.38 11.49 -38.12
C ALA A 56 27.41 10.83 -39.11
N ASP A 57 26.53 11.62 -39.75
CA ASP A 57 25.57 11.17 -40.76
C ASP A 57 26.24 10.45 -41.95
N LYS A 58 27.43 10.89 -42.39
CA LYS A 58 28.11 10.30 -43.55
C LYS A 58 28.80 8.96 -43.24
N TYR A 59 29.21 8.75 -42.00
CA TYR A 59 29.89 7.52 -41.56
C TYR A 59 28.95 6.49 -40.92
N PHE A 60 27.73 6.88 -40.54
CA PHE A 60 26.75 5.96 -39.94
C PHE A 60 26.08 5.04 -40.99
N LEU A 61 25.75 5.55 -42.17
CA LEU A 61 25.02 4.81 -43.22
C LEU A 61 25.63 3.44 -43.57
N PRO A 62 26.96 3.27 -43.74
CA PRO A 62 27.57 1.96 -43.98
C PRO A 62 27.29 0.96 -42.83
N PHE A 63 27.32 1.43 -41.59
CA PHE A 63 27.08 0.59 -40.41
C PHE A 63 25.59 0.26 -40.24
N GLU A 64 24.70 1.21 -40.54
CA GLU A 64 23.25 0.98 -40.57
C GLU A 64 22.87 -0.11 -41.59
N LEU A 65 23.39 -0.01 -42.81
CA LEU A 65 23.17 -1.03 -43.85
C LEU A 65 23.81 -2.37 -43.49
N ALA A 66 24.96 -2.37 -42.80
CA ALA A 66 25.61 -3.58 -42.32
C ALA A 66 24.78 -4.29 -41.22
N CYS A 67 24.08 -3.52 -40.37
CA CYS A 67 23.17 -4.04 -39.34
C CYS A 67 21.95 -4.75 -39.92
N GLN A 68 21.56 -4.46 -41.17
CA GLN A 68 20.48 -5.12 -41.90
C GLN A 68 20.94 -6.40 -42.64
N SER A 69 22.23 -6.75 -42.56
CA SER A 69 22.78 -7.94 -43.20
C SER A 69 22.28 -9.24 -42.56
N LYS A 70 22.14 -10.29 -43.37
CA LYS A 70 21.85 -11.65 -42.88
C LYS A 70 23.07 -12.34 -42.30
N SER A 71 24.28 -11.78 -42.45
CA SER A 71 25.52 -12.34 -41.90
C SER A 71 25.74 -11.87 -40.46
N PRO A 72 25.70 -12.77 -39.45
CA PRO A 72 25.94 -12.40 -38.06
C PRO A 72 27.32 -11.76 -37.83
N ARG A 73 28.32 -12.15 -38.62
CA ARG A 73 29.68 -11.59 -38.55
C ARG A 73 29.74 -10.13 -38.99
N VAL A 74 29.00 -9.78 -40.04
CA VAL A 74 28.88 -8.40 -40.54
C VAL A 74 28.14 -7.53 -39.53
N VAL A 75 27.00 -8.03 -39.02
CA VAL A 75 26.19 -7.33 -38.01
C VAL A 75 27.00 -7.11 -36.72
N SER A 76 27.67 -8.14 -36.20
CA SER A 76 28.50 -8.05 -34.99
C SER A 76 29.66 -7.06 -35.15
N THR A 77 30.32 -7.05 -36.32
CA THR A 77 31.39 -6.06 -36.62
C THR A 77 30.85 -4.64 -36.67
N SER A 78 29.66 -4.44 -37.24
CA SER A 78 28.99 -3.14 -37.28
C SER A 78 28.66 -2.63 -35.87
N LEU A 79 28.00 -3.48 -35.06
CA LEU A 79 27.61 -3.13 -33.69
C LEU A 79 28.81 -2.87 -32.76
N ASP A 80 29.93 -3.58 -32.93
CA ASP A 80 31.18 -3.30 -32.20
C ASP A 80 31.79 -1.95 -32.58
N CYS A 81 31.75 -1.60 -33.86
CA CYS A 81 32.22 -0.29 -34.30
C CYS A 81 31.32 0.83 -33.76
N LEU A 82 29.99 0.69 -33.85
CA LEU A 82 29.02 1.64 -33.29
C LEU A 82 29.21 1.82 -31.78
N GLN A 83 29.41 0.73 -31.04
CA GLN A 83 29.72 0.78 -29.61
C GLN A 83 30.96 1.64 -29.34
N LYS A 84 32.07 1.40 -30.06
CA LYS A 84 33.32 2.15 -29.88
C LYS A 84 33.18 3.62 -30.25
N LEU A 85 32.44 3.92 -31.31
CA LEU A 85 32.18 5.29 -31.74
C LEU A 85 31.40 6.09 -30.67
N ILE A 86 30.43 5.45 -30.01
CA ILE A 86 29.70 6.05 -28.87
C ILE A 86 30.60 6.17 -27.64
N ALA A 87 31.35 5.11 -27.30
CA ALA A 87 32.21 5.07 -26.11
C ALA A 87 33.31 6.15 -26.14
N TYR A 88 33.90 6.40 -27.30
CA TYR A 88 34.97 7.38 -27.48
C TYR A 88 34.47 8.80 -27.83
N GLY A 89 33.15 9.01 -27.83
CA GLY A 89 32.55 10.32 -28.13
C GLY A 89 32.76 10.81 -29.56
N HIS A 90 33.01 9.90 -30.50
CA HIS A 90 33.15 10.23 -31.93
C HIS A 90 31.79 10.46 -32.59
N ILE A 91 30.73 9.86 -32.06
CA ILE A 91 29.36 10.14 -32.45
C ILE A 91 28.62 10.65 -31.21
N THR A 92 28.29 11.94 -31.23
CA THR A 92 27.46 12.56 -30.19
C THR A 92 25.97 12.48 -30.53
N GLY A 93 25.63 12.54 -31.83
CA GLY A 93 24.26 12.37 -32.32
C GLY A 93 23.27 13.45 -31.86
N ASN A 94 23.76 14.60 -31.38
CA ASN A 94 22.96 15.74 -30.92
C ASN A 94 22.33 16.56 -32.05
N ALA A 95 22.71 16.30 -33.30
CA ALA A 95 22.13 16.94 -34.47
C ALA A 95 20.74 16.37 -34.81
N PRO A 96 19.82 17.19 -35.37
CA PRO A 96 18.56 16.69 -35.91
C PRO A 96 18.82 15.69 -37.05
N ASP A 97 18.04 14.61 -37.09
CA ASP A 97 18.18 13.56 -38.11
C ASP A 97 17.75 14.09 -39.49
N SER A 98 18.66 13.98 -40.45
CA SER A 98 18.44 14.30 -41.86
C SER A 98 17.29 13.50 -42.50
N GLY A 99 16.97 12.31 -41.97
CA GLY A 99 15.94 11.40 -42.49
C GLY A 99 14.59 11.45 -41.77
N ALA A 100 14.47 12.12 -40.63
CA ALA A 100 13.24 12.18 -39.82
C ALA A 100 13.15 13.52 -39.05
N PRO A 101 12.38 14.51 -39.54
CA PRO A 101 12.27 15.81 -38.87
C PRO A 101 11.69 15.65 -37.45
N GLY A 102 12.42 16.13 -36.45
CA GLY A 102 12.03 16.09 -35.03
C GLY A 102 12.70 14.99 -34.19
N LYS A 103 13.45 14.06 -34.78
CA LYS A 103 14.29 13.08 -34.06
C LYS A 103 15.76 13.48 -34.08
N ARG A 104 16.54 13.05 -33.08
CA ARG A 104 18.00 13.21 -33.08
C ARG A 104 18.65 12.04 -33.80
N LEU A 105 19.82 12.25 -34.40
CA LEU A 105 20.58 11.16 -35.03
C LEU A 105 20.83 10.01 -34.04
N ILE A 106 21.06 10.31 -32.76
CA ILE A 106 21.28 9.27 -31.75
C ILE A 106 20.09 8.33 -31.59
N ASP A 107 18.85 8.82 -31.75
CA ASP A 107 17.65 8.01 -31.67
C ASP A 107 17.63 6.96 -32.78
N ARG A 108 18.00 7.35 -34.01
CA ARG A 108 18.11 6.44 -35.17
C ARG A 108 19.23 5.41 -35.00
N ILE A 109 20.36 5.81 -34.42
CA ILE A 109 21.48 4.89 -34.13
C ILE A 109 21.03 3.82 -33.14
N VAL A 110 20.41 4.23 -32.03
CA VAL A 110 19.92 3.30 -31.01
C VAL A 110 18.79 2.43 -31.55
N GLU A 111 17.88 2.98 -32.35
CA GLU A 111 16.84 2.24 -33.05
C GLU A 111 17.43 1.16 -33.97
N THR A 112 18.49 1.49 -34.72
CA THR A 112 19.22 0.53 -35.57
C THR A 112 19.84 -0.60 -34.76
N VAL A 113 20.48 -0.28 -33.63
CA VAL A 113 21.04 -1.29 -32.71
C VAL A 113 19.93 -2.19 -32.15
N CYS A 114 18.79 -1.61 -31.76
CA CYS A 114 17.65 -2.38 -31.24
C CYS A 114 17.04 -3.31 -32.29
N ASN A 115 16.93 -2.85 -33.54
CA ASN A 115 16.35 -3.59 -34.66
C ASN A 115 17.20 -4.79 -35.11
N CYS A 116 18.47 -4.88 -34.69
CA CYS A 116 19.29 -6.09 -34.88
C CYS A 116 18.76 -7.30 -34.08
N PHE A 117 17.95 -7.09 -33.04
CA PHE A 117 17.31 -8.16 -32.31
C PHE A 117 15.95 -8.51 -32.92
N GLN A 118 15.83 -9.71 -33.51
CA GLN A 118 14.64 -10.15 -34.22
C GLN A 118 13.87 -11.27 -33.49
N GLY A 119 14.25 -11.57 -32.25
CA GLY A 119 13.69 -12.67 -31.46
C GLY A 119 14.72 -13.76 -31.12
N PRO A 120 14.25 -14.92 -30.59
CA PRO A 120 15.12 -16.01 -30.11
C PRO A 120 16.09 -16.58 -31.15
N GLN A 121 15.80 -16.40 -32.44
CA GLN A 121 16.62 -16.86 -33.57
C GLN A 121 17.81 -15.95 -33.89
N THR A 122 17.90 -14.78 -33.25
CA THR A 122 19.06 -13.88 -33.41
C THR A 122 20.33 -14.57 -32.93
N ASP A 123 21.42 -14.49 -33.69
CA ASP A 123 22.70 -15.09 -33.33
C ASP A 123 23.19 -14.66 -31.93
N GLU A 124 23.74 -15.59 -31.16
CA GLU A 124 24.13 -15.35 -29.76
C GLU A 124 25.25 -14.30 -29.62
N GLY A 125 26.18 -14.25 -30.58
CA GLY A 125 27.24 -13.24 -30.62
C GLY A 125 26.69 -11.85 -30.96
N VAL A 126 25.70 -11.79 -31.86
CA VAL A 126 24.97 -10.54 -32.16
C VAL A 126 24.19 -10.06 -30.94
N GLN A 127 23.44 -10.94 -30.25
CA GLN A 127 22.71 -10.59 -29.03
C GLN A 127 23.63 -9.96 -27.97
N LEU A 128 24.80 -10.58 -27.72
CA LEU A 128 25.78 -10.05 -26.77
C LEU A 128 26.29 -8.66 -27.18
N GLN A 129 26.51 -8.44 -28.48
CA GLN A 129 26.98 -7.17 -28.99
C GLN A 129 25.90 -6.07 -28.90
N ILE A 130 24.63 -6.41 -29.09
CA ILE A 130 23.50 -5.49 -28.85
C ILE A 130 23.47 -5.06 -27.38
N ILE A 131 23.55 -6.02 -26.43
CA ILE A 131 23.56 -5.71 -24.99
C ILE A 131 24.68 -4.71 -24.64
N LYS A 132 25.90 -4.96 -25.15
CA LYS A 132 27.06 -4.09 -24.92
C LYS A 132 26.90 -2.68 -25.52
N ALA A 133 26.43 -2.61 -26.77
CA ALA A 133 26.21 -1.33 -27.45
C ALA A 133 25.16 -0.48 -26.73
N LEU A 134 24.04 -1.10 -26.34
CA LEU A 134 22.97 -0.43 -25.61
C LEU A 134 23.42 0.04 -24.22
N LEU A 135 24.17 -0.78 -23.47
CA LEU A 135 24.75 -0.37 -22.19
C LEU A 135 25.67 0.83 -22.36
N THR A 136 26.52 0.80 -23.38
CA THR A 136 27.44 1.91 -23.70
C THR A 136 26.64 3.17 -24.02
N ALA A 137 25.51 3.04 -24.73
CA ALA A 137 24.68 4.19 -25.06
C ALA A 137 24.05 4.86 -23.83
N VAL A 138 23.57 4.07 -22.86
CA VAL A 138 22.99 4.60 -21.61
C VAL A 138 24.06 5.17 -20.67
N THR A 139 25.24 4.56 -20.63
CA THR A 139 26.31 4.91 -19.68
C THR A 139 27.25 6.00 -20.17
N SER A 140 27.31 6.26 -21.48
CA SER A 140 28.26 7.20 -22.07
C SER A 140 28.06 8.63 -21.54
N PRO A 141 29.13 9.34 -21.16
CA PRO A 141 29.06 10.76 -20.80
C PRO A 141 29.00 11.69 -22.02
N HIS A 142 29.13 11.14 -23.23
CA HIS A 142 29.21 11.92 -24.48
C HIS A 142 27.87 12.02 -25.21
N ILE A 143 26.90 11.19 -24.86
CA ILE A 143 25.56 11.17 -25.46
C ILE A 143 24.48 11.07 -24.38
N GLU A 144 23.31 11.61 -24.71
CA GLU A 144 22.13 11.52 -23.87
C GLU A 144 20.94 11.06 -24.71
N ILE A 145 20.31 9.98 -24.26
CA ILE A 145 19.10 9.42 -24.85
C ILE A 145 17.97 9.54 -23.84
N HIS A 146 16.78 9.89 -24.31
CA HIS A 146 15.64 10.21 -23.44
C HIS A 146 14.34 9.55 -23.95
N GLU A 147 13.34 9.55 -23.09
CA GLU A 147 11.94 9.22 -23.36
C GLU A 147 11.74 7.88 -24.11
N GLY A 148 11.28 7.93 -25.36
CA GLY A 148 11.02 6.73 -26.15
C GLY A 148 12.28 5.89 -26.38
N THR A 149 13.41 6.55 -26.64
CA THR A 149 14.69 5.90 -26.96
C THR A 149 15.25 5.14 -25.75
N ILE A 150 15.14 5.72 -24.54
CA ILE A 150 15.58 5.05 -23.32
C ILE A 150 14.69 3.85 -22.98
N LEU A 151 13.37 3.99 -23.16
CA LEU A 151 12.43 2.89 -23.00
C LEU A 151 12.68 1.75 -23.99
N GLN A 152 12.96 2.06 -25.26
CA GLN A 152 13.26 1.07 -26.27
C GLN A 152 14.57 0.33 -25.95
N THR A 153 15.57 1.05 -25.46
CA THR A 153 16.86 0.47 -25.03
C THR A 153 16.68 -0.55 -23.90
N VAL A 154 16.01 -0.14 -22.81
CA VAL A 154 15.72 -1.03 -21.67
C VAL A 154 14.86 -2.21 -22.13
N ARG A 155 13.83 -1.98 -22.95
CA ARG A 155 12.95 -3.03 -23.47
C ARG A 155 13.70 -4.05 -24.32
N THR A 156 14.61 -3.61 -25.20
CA THR A 156 15.37 -4.53 -26.05
C THR A 156 16.27 -5.43 -25.21
N CYS A 157 16.99 -4.88 -24.23
CA CYS A 157 17.81 -5.68 -23.32
C CYS A 157 16.96 -6.66 -22.50
N TYR A 158 15.78 -6.22 -22.04
CA TYR A 158 14.79 -7.04 -21.35
C TYR A 158 14.27 -8.19 -22.23
N ASN A 159 13.98 -7.92 -23.50
CA ASN A 159 13.53 -8.92 -24.45
C ASN A 159 14.64 -9.94 -24.75
N ILE A 160 15.91 -9.52 -24.86
CA ILE A 160 17.03 -10.44 -25.02
C ILE A 160 17.17 -11.36 -23.80
N TYR A 161 17.03 -10.81 -22.57
CA TYR A 161 17.01 -11.63 -21.35
C TYR A 161 15.94 -12.72 -21.40
N LEU A 162 14.73 -12.38 -21.86
CA LEU A 162 13.64 -13.37 -21.95
C LEU A 162 13.84 -14.35 -23.11
N ALA A 163 14.22 -13.87 -24.29
CA ALA A 163 14.21 -14.67 -25.52
C ALA A 163 15.49 -15.51 -25.74
N SER A 164 16.64 -15.09 -25.19
CA SER A 164 17.90 -15.78 -25.40
C SER A 164 17.82 -17.22 -24.88
N LYS A 165 18.41 -18.16 -25.61
CA LYS A 165 18.65 -19.54 -25.14
C LYS A 165 20.00 -19.71 -24.44
N ASN A 166 20.89 -18.74 -24.61
CA ASN A 166 22.22 -18.74 -24.02
C ASN A 166 22.18 -18.10 -22.62
N LEU A 167 22.56 -18.88 -21.60
CA LEU A 167 22.56 -18.46 -20.19
C LEU A 167 23.53 -17.30 -19.90
N ILE A 168 24.66 -17.22 -20.62
CA ILE A 168 25.61 -16.11 -20.52
C ILE A 168 24.94 -14.82 -21.00
N ASN A 169 24.26 -14.86 -22.14
CA ASN A 169 23.52 -13.71 -22.65
C ASN A 169 22.37 -13.31 -21.74
N GLN A 170 21.61 -14.26 -21.18
CA GLN A 170 20.58 -13.96 -20.20
C GLN A 170 21.17 -13.26 -18.96
N THR A 171 22.23 -13.82 -18.38
CA THR A 171 22.88 -13.27 -17.18
C THR A 171 23.47 -11.89 -17.45
N THR A 172 24.11 -11.71 -18.61
CA THR A 172 24.69 -10.43 -19.03
C THR A 172 23.61 -9.38 -19.28
N ALA A 173 22.50 -9.75 -19.93
CA ALA A 173 21.37 -8.86 -20.15
C ALA A 173 20.73 -8.42 -18.82
N LYS A 174 20.57 -9.34 -17.86
CA LYS A 174 20.05 -9.04 -16.53
C LYS A 174 20.95 -8.04 -15.78
N ALA A 175 22.26 -8.30 -15.74
CA ALA A 175 23.22 -7.38 -15.13
C ALA A 175 23.22 -6.00 -15.81
N THR A 176 23.13 -5.99 -17.14
CA THR A 176 23.06 -4.77 -17.95
C THR A 176 21.80 -3.96 -17.62
N LEU A 177 20.64 -4.60 -17.46
CA LEU A 177 19.40 -3.92 -17.07
C LEU A 177 19.55 -3.23 -15.71
N THR A 178 20.10 -3.91 -14.71
CA THR A 178 20.36 -3.32 -13.39
C THR A 178 21.30 -2.11 -13.52
N GLN A 179 22.38 -2.22 -14.30
CA GLN A 179 23.32 -1.13 -14.49
C GLN A 179 22.69 0.07 -15.22
N MET A 180 21.89 -0.16 -16.26
CA MET A 180 21.15 0.89 -16.96
C MET A 180 20.22 1.64 -16.00
N LEU A 181 19.45 0.91 -15.19
CA LEU A 181 18.56 1.53 -14.19
C LEU A 181 19.34 2.38 -13.20
N ASN A 182 20.39 1.82 -12.59
CA ASN A 182 21.19 2.55 -11.61
C ASN A 182 21.74 3.86 -12.20
N VAL A 183 22.18 3.85 -13.46
CA VAL A 183 22.68 5.05 -14.15
C VAL A 183 21.55 6.06 -14.39
N ILE A 184 20.38 5.62 -14.85
CA ILE A 184 19.22 6.49 -15.08
C ILE A 184 18.81 7.21 -13.80
N PHE A 185 18.65 6.46 -12.70
CA PHE A 185 18.28 7.04 -11.41
C PHE A 185 19.39 7.92 -10.83
N THR A 186 20.66 7.50 -10.92
CA THR A 186 21.79 8.31 -10.41
C THR A 186 21.94 9.62 -11.18
N ARG A 187 21.72 9.62 -12.51
CA ARG A 187 21.75 10.86 -13.32
C ARG A 187 20.65 11.82 -12.90
N MET A 188 19.43 11.31 -12.67
CA MET A 188 18.32 12.11 -12.16
C MET A 188 18.65 12.74 -10.80
N GLU A 189 19.19 11.97 -9.86
CA GLU A 189 19.56 12.47 -8.52
C GLU A 189 20.68 13.53 -8.59
N ASN A 190 21.72 13.28 -9.38
CA ASN A 190 22.84 14.21 -9.56
C ASN A 190 22.40 15.54 -10.21
N GLN A 191 21.48 15.49 -11.17
CA GLN A 191 20.96 16.68 -11.82
C GLN A 191 20.18 17.57 -10.85
N ALA A 192 19.30 17.00 -10.03
CA ALA A 192 18.57 17.76 -9.01
C ALA A 192 19.51 18.38 -7.95
N LEU A 193 20.56 17.66 -7.56
CA LEU A 193 21.59 18.18 -6.65
C LEU A 193 22.36 19.37 -7.24
N GLN A 194 22.60 19.38 -8.56
CA GLN A 194 23.25 20.49 -9.24
C GLN A 194 22.35 21.73 -9.25
N GLU A 195 21.06 21.57 -9.60
CA GLU A 195 20.09 22.68 -9.58
C GLU A 195 19.95 23.30 -8.19
N ALA A 196 19.86 22.49 -7.14
CA ALA A 196 19.79 22.98 -5.77
C ALA A 196 21.00 23.84 -5.38
N ARG A 197 22.21 23.43 -5.78
CA ARG A 197 23.45 24.18 -5.55
C ARG A 197 23.52 25.49 -6.33
N GLU A 198 22.92 25.54 -7.52
CA GLU A 198 22.86 26.77 -8.32
C GLU A 198 21.87 27.77 -7.71
N LEU A 199 20.72 27.30 -7.25
CA LEU A 199 19.75 28.12 -6.49
C LEU A 199 20.37 28.71 -5.22
N GLU A 200 21.11 27.94 -4.43
CA GLU A 200 21.80 28.44 -3.23
C GLU A 200 22.81 29.55 -3.54
N LYS A 201 23.57 29.43 -4.65
CA LYS A 201 24.52 30.46 -5.09
C LYS A 201 23.83 31.76 -5.51
N THR A 202 22.61 31.69 -6.03
CA THR A 202 21.85 32.88 -6.44
C THR A 202 21.24 33.65 -5.26
N MET A 203 20.97 32.97 -4.13
CA MET A 203 20.38 33.59 -2.94
C MET A 203 21.39 34.24 -1.99
N HIS A 204 22.69 33.93 -2.11
CA HIS A 204 23.77 34.56 -1.30
C HIS A 204 24.92 35.07 -2.19
N PRO A 205 24.86 36.31 -2.72
CA PRO A 205 26.01 36.88 -3.41
C PRO A 205 27.15 37.12 -2.41
N LYS A 206 28.31 36.49 -2.63
CA LYS A 206 29.54 36.75 -1.85
C LYS A 206 29.86 38.26 -1.89
N PRO A 207 30.23 38.90 -0.77
CA PRO A 207 30.73 40.27 -0.79
C PRO A 207 32.06 40.32 -1.55
N GLN A 208 32.13 41.16 -2.58
CA GLN A 208 33.39 41.46 -3.26
C GLN A 208 34.34 42.16 -2.28
N SER A 209 35.50 41.57 -2.01
CA SER A 209 36.60 42.25 -1.33
C SER A 209 37.39 43.09 -2.33
N PRO A 210 37.63 44.39 -2.08
CA PRO A 210 38.57 45.18 -2.84
C PRO A 210 40.01 44.92 -2.36
N VAL A 211 40.94 44.89 -3.31
CA VAL A 211 42.39 44.78 -3.10
C VAL A 211 42.90 46.02 -2.35
N LEU A 212 43.59 45.81 -1.22
CA LEU A 212 44.34 46.84 -0.51
C LEU A 212 45.83 46.76 -0.86
N GLN A 213 46.40 47.87 -1.31
CA GLN A 213 47.84 48.10 -1.29
C GLN A 213 48.14 49.48 -0.67
N ALA A 214 48.65 49.42 0.57
CA ALA A 214 49.54 50.30 1.31
C ALA A 214 49.50 51.85 1.13
N MET A 215 49.30 52.60 2.22
CA MET A 215 50.35 53.28 3.02
C MET A 215 49.77 54.36 3.97
N ALA A 216 50.23 54.31 5.23
CA ALA A 216 50.50 55.40 6.20
C ALA A 216 49.46 56.48 6.56
N GLY A 217 49.25 56.64 7.88
CA GLY A 217 48.95 57.95 8.52
C GLY A 217 47.67 58.03 9.36
N SER A 218 47.79 57.99 10.69
CA SER A 218 46.81 58.56 11.64
C SER A 218 47.00 60.11 11.73
N PRO A 219 46.17 60.95 12.42
CA PRO A 219 45.08 60.63 13.37
C PRO A 219 43.83 61.58 13.41
N LYS A 220 42.85 61.24 14.27
CA LYS A 220 42.01 62.11 15.16
C LYS A 220 40.78 62.91 14.63
N LEU A 221 39.62 62.56 15.22
CA LEU A 221 38.76 63.37 16.14
C LEU A 221 37.58 64.22 15.60
N ASN A 222 36.44 64.11 16.33
CA ASN A 222 35.26 65.01 16.46
C ASN A 222 34.25 65.04 15.28
N GLN A 223 32.93 65.19 15.43
CA GLN A 223 31.98 65.49 16.52
C GLN A 223 30.57 65.17 15.95
N LEU A 224 29.69 64.45 16.66
CA LEU A 224 28.52 64.94 17.42
C LEU A 224 27.36 65.59 16.61
N LYS A 225 26.14 65.19 17.02
CA LYS A 225 24.82 65.89 16.97
C LYS A 225 24.01 65.80 15.67
N HIS A 226 22.68 65.72 15.64
CA HIS A 226 21.59 65.59 16.62
C HIS A 226 20.26 65.54 15.84
N ASN A 227 19.16 65.15 16.51
CA ASN A 227 17.75 65.45 16.21
C ASN A 227 17.03 64.64 15.11
N GLN A 228 16.02 63.83 15.46
CA GLN A 228 14.67 64.07 16.05
C GLN A 228 13.60 64.27 14.97
N LEU A 229 12.67 63.29 14.91
CA LEU A 229 11.19 63.33 14.77
C LEU A 229 10.53 64.27 13.70
N PRO A 230 9.21 64.18 13.40
CA PRO A 230 8.15 63.35 14.00
C PRO A 230 7.17 62.64 13.02
N SER A 231 6.29 61.89 13.69
CA SER A 231 5.00 61.28 13.35
C SER A 231 3.91 62.15 12.69
N LYS A 232 2.86 61.47 12.18
CA LYS A 232 1.39 61.72 12.28
C LYS A 232 0.65 60.53 11.61
N THR A 233 -0.16 59.67 12.24
CA THR A 233 -1.54 59.74 12.83
C THR A 233 -2.69 60.10 11.87
N SER A 234 -3.67 59.18 11.73
CA SER A 234 -5.13 59.43 11.87
C SER A 234 -5.97 58.12 11.81
N THR A 235 -6.97 58.02 12.70
CA THR A 235 -8.02 56.99 12.91
C THR A 235 -9.41 57.58 12.52
N PRO A 236 -10.61 57.09 12.97
CA PRO A 236 -11.31 55.77 12.86
C PRO A 236 -12.83 55.92 12.48
N GLU A 237 -13.65 54.85 12.53
CA GLU A 237 -15.03 54.89 13.10
C GLU A 237 -15.71 53.51 13.36
N LYS A 238 -16.76 53.48 14.21
CA LYS A 238 -17.41 52.34 14.91
C LYS A 238 -18.97 52.46 14.88
N THR A 239 -19.64 51.39 15.35
CA THR A 239 -21.01 51.25 15.97
C THR A 239 -22.19 50.85 15.05
N GLY A 240 -23.23 50.09 15.45
CA GLY A 240 -23.73 49.63 16.77
C GLY A 240 -24.92 48.62 16.71
N LEU A 241 -25.42 48.22 17.89
CA LEU A 241 -26.42 47.19 18.26
C LEU A 241 -27.91 47.62 18.14
N THR A 242 -28.90 46.69 18.21
CA THR A 242 -29.93 46.57 19.29
C THR A 242 -31.07 45.54 19.04
N ASN A 243 -31.70 45.11 20.15
CA ASN A 243 -32.69 44.05 20.43
C ASN A 243 -34.18 44.37 20.12
N GLY A 244 -35.05 43.35 20.21
CA GLY A 244 -36.48 43.49 20.54
C GLY A 244 -37.23 42.16 20.81
N GLU A 245 -37.78 41.99 22.01
CA GLU A 245 -38.66 40.89 22.48
C GLU A 245 -40.17 41.23 22.34
N HIS A 246 -41.06 40.22 22.24
CA HIS A 246 -42.18 39.92 23.18
C HIS A 246 -43.30 38.97 22.63
N GLN A 247 -43.46 37.82 23.32
CA GLN A 247 -44.66 37.30 24.03
C GLN A 247 -46.02 36.96 23.33
N ARG A 248 -46.47 35.68 23.40
CA ARG A 248 -47.57 35.13 24.25
C ARG A 248 -48.32 33.87 23.71
N ARG A 249 -48.55 32.94 24.67
CA ARG A 249 -49.74 32.12 25.00
C ARG A 249 -50.12 30.80 24.30
N GLY A 250 -50.15 29.76 25.14
CA GLY A 250 -51.26 28.80 25.37
C GLY A 250 -51.09 27.42 24.74
N SER A 251 -51.48 26.26 25.30
CA SER A 251 -51.83 25.72 26.64
C SER A 251 -52.46 24.33 26.39
N HIS A 252 -52.45 23.43 27.40
CA HIS A 252 -53.17 22.13 27.54
C HIS A 252 -52.50 20.88 26.94
N GLU A 253 -52.04 19.93 27.78
CA GLU A 253 -52.76 18.79 28.44
C GLU A 253 -53.09 17.67 27.42
N ASP A 254 -52.91 16.36 27.63
CA ASP A 254 -52.68 15.56 28.83
C ASP A 254 -52.08 14.16 28.53
N ARG A 255 -51.55 13.56 29.61
CA ARG A 255 -51.34 12.14 29.97
C ARG A 255 -52.28 11.09 29.33
N ILE A 256 -51.80 9.85 29.10
CA ILE A 256 -52.01 8.62 29.91
C ILE A 256 -51.18 7.48 29.22
N GLU A 257 -50.16 6.85 29.84
CA GLU A 257 -50.18 5.54 30.57
C GLU A 257 -50.99 4.42 29.87
N ASN A 258 -50.69 3.13 29.80
CA ASN A 258 -49.74 2.16 30.34
C ASN A 258 -50.02 0.85 29.54
N GLY A 259 -49.13 -0.14 29.59
CA GLY A 259 -49.56 -1.53 29.36
C GLY A 259 -48.62 -2.40 28.55
N GLU A 260 -47.68 -3.03 29.26
CA GLU A 260 -46.79 -4.10 28.83
C GLU A 260 -47.55 -5.37 28.38
N ALA A 261 -46.96 -6.14 27.46
CA ALA A 261 -46.87 -7.59 27.57
C ALA A 261 -45.83 -8.16 26.59
N GLN A 262 -44.81 -8.79 27.17
CA GLN A 262 -43.81 -9.65 26.53
C GLN A 262 -44.44 -10.94 26.00
N LEU A 263 -43.84 -11.53 24.96
CA LEU A 263 -43.74 -13.00 24.81
C LEU A 263 -42.55 -13.36 23.90
N GLU A 264 -41.69 -14.23 24.42
CA GLU A 264 -40.45 -14.77 23.84
C GLU A 264 -40.69 -15.85 22.77
N GLY A 265 -39.70 -16.07 21.89
CA GLY A 265 -39.47 -17.35 21.19
C GLY A 265 -38.71 -17.24 19.86
N GLY A 266 -37.42 -17.67 19.81
CA GLY A 266 -36.62 -17.85 18.58
C GLY A 266 -36.81 -19.21 17.89
N PRO A 267 -35.85 -19.77 17.12
CA PRO A 267 -34.82 -19.18 16.27
C PRO A 267 -35.06 -19.48 14.76
N ALA A 268 -34.42 -18.69 13.91
CA ALA A 268 -34.61 -18.63 12.46
C ALA A 268 -34.02 -19.81 11.67
N LEU A 269 -34.81 -20.34 10.73
CA LEU A 269 -34.38 -21.22 9.63
C LEU A 269 -34.67 -20.53 8.28
N SER A 270 -33.59 -20.33 7.51
CA SER A 270 -33.49 -20.07 6.06
C SER A 270 -34.42 -19.02 5.41
N GLY A 271 -33.85 -17.87 5.04
CA GLY A 271 -34.50 -16.79 4.30
C GLY A 271 -34.76 -17.08 2.82
N MET A 272 -35.71 -17.96 2.49
CA MET A 272 -36.17 -18.15 1.10
C MET A 272 -37.67 -18.41 0.92
N PHE A 273 -38.52 -18.14 1.93
CA PHE A 273 -39.97 -18.45 1.85
C PHE A 273 -40.91 -17.25 2.04
N TRP A 274 -40.40 -16.02 2.18
CA TRP A 274 -41.21 -14.86 2.63
C TRP A 274 -41.54 -13.87 1.51
N VAL A 275 -42.85 -13.65 1.28
CA VAL A 275 -43.48 -12.61 0.42
C VAL A 275 -43.81 -12.99 -1.04
N VAL A 276 -43.66 -14.26 -1.43
CA VAL A 276 -44.37 -14.82 -2.61
C VAL A 276 -45.90 -14.95 -2.37
N CYS A 277 -46.40 -14.86 -1.14
CA CYS A 277 -47.84 -15.02 -0.86
C CYS A 277 -48.63 -13.72 -0.57
N PHE A 278 -48.02 -12.58 -0.27
CA PHE A 278 -48.74 -11.58 0.55
C PHE A 278 -49.40 -10.36 -0.15
N LEU A 279 -49.12 -9.99 -1.41
CA LEU A 279 -49.99 -9.02 -2.11
C LEU A 279 -50.50 -9.45 -3.49
N ILE A 280 -50.70 -10.76 -3.61
CA ILE A 280 -51.76 -11.38 -4.42
C ILE A 280 -53.16 -10.84 -4.04
N VAL A 281 -53.29 -10.10 -2.93
CA VAL A 281 -54.56 -9.57 -2.37
C VAL A 281 -54.76 -8.06 -2.59
N LEU A 282 -53.88 -7.36 -3.31
CA LEU A 282 -54.26 -6.12 -4.05
C LEU A 282 -54.76 -6.43 -5.47
N LYS A 283 -55.29 -7.64 -5.65
CA LYS A 283 -56.60 -7.91 -6.25
C LYS A 283 -57.29 -6.71 -6.94
N ARG A 284 -57.55 -6.94 -8.23
CA ARG A 284 -58.92 -7.12 -8.73
C ARG A 284 -59.75 -5.84 -8.94
N ASN A 285 -59.15 -4.81 -9.53
CA ASN A 285 -59.83 -3.75 -10.31
C ASN A 285 -58.75 -3.10 -11.19
N LEU A 286 -58.55 -3.48 -12.45
CA LEU A 286 -59.37 -3.02 -13.58
C LEU A 286 -59.15 -3.91 -14.81
N LEU A 287 -60.28 -4.34 -15.38
CA LEU A 287 -60.47 -5.34 -16.44
C LEU A 287 -59.97 -4.89 -17.83
N PHE A 288 -59.43 -5.81 -18.65
CA PHE A 288 -60.06 -6.26 -19.92
C PHE A 288 -59.26 -7.34 -20.66
N GLU A 289 -60.03 -8.17 -21.39
CA GLU A 289 -59.70 -9.42 -22.10
C GLU A 289 -58.78 -9.27 -23.33
N GLY A 290 -58.19 -10.40 -23.80
CA GLY A 290 -57.89 -10.57 -25.23
C GLY A 290 -56.70 -11.47 -25.59
N LYS A 291 -56.99 -12.65 -26.16
CA LYS A 291 -56.10 -13.61 -26.85
C LYS A 291 -55.13 -12.98 -27.87
N ILE A 292 -53.98 -13.63 -28.15
CA ILE A 292 -53.57 -14.22 -29.47
C ILE A 292 -52.16 -14.86 -29.43
N ARG A 293 -51.94 -15.79 -30.36
CA ARG A 293 -50.96 -16.90 -30.56
C ARG A 293 -49.57 -16.53 -31.13
N TYR A 294 -48.59 -17.44 -30.90
CA TYR A 294 -47.48 -17.98 -31.75
C TYR A 294 -46.70 -17.02 -32.68
N HIS A 295 -45.36 -17.09 -32.89
CA HIS A 295 -44.61 -18.24 -33.42
C HIS A 295 -43.07 -18.04 -33.33
N SER A 296 -42.31 -19.14 -33.21
CA SER A 296 -40.83 -19.20 -33.29
C SER A 296 -40.28 -18.97 -34.70
N LYS A 297 -39.06 -18.42 -34.81
CA LYS A 297 -38.07 -18.76 -35.85
C LYS A 297 -36.62 -18.56 -35.37
N ILE A 298 -35.87 -19.63 -35.57
CA ILE A 298 -34.44 -19.84 -35.33
C ILE A 298 -33.64 -19.18 -36.45
N TYR A 299 -32.50 -18.55 -36.13
CA TYR A 299 -31.35 -18.46 -37.03
C TYR A 299 -30.07 -18.88 -36.29
N PHE A 300 -29.36 -19.81 -36.92
CA PHE A 300 -28.05 -20.34 -36.57
C PHE A 300 -26.99 -19.55 -37.36
N MET A 301 -25.88 -19.15 -36.75
CA MET A 301 -24.56 -19.16 -37.42
C MET A 301 -23.37 -19.08 -36.44
N SER A 302 -22.89 -20.27 -36.14
CA SER A 302 -21.51 -20.76 -35.95
C SER A 302 -20.29 -19.81 -35.91
N LYS A 303 -19.47 -20.07 -34.88
CA LYS A 303 -18.02 -20.38 -34.85
C LYS A 303 -17.02 -19.37 -35.46
N ILE A 304 -16.18 -18.84 -34.58
CA ILE A 304 -14.88 -18.22 -34.89
C ILE A 304 -13.76 -19.25 -34.58
N PRO A 305 -12.80 -19.48 -35.50
CA PRO A 305 -11.73 -20.44 -35.31
C PRO A 305 -10.57 -19.89 -34.48
N TRP A 306 -9.99 -20.78 -33.68
CA TRP A 306 -8.73 -20.61 -32.97
C TRP A 306 -7.57 -20.45 -33.96
N ASN A 307 -6.72 -19.43 -33.78
CA ASN A 307 -5.45 -19.34 -34.47
C ASN A 307 -4.32 -19.00 -33.49
N SER A 308 -3.43 -19.97 -33.33
CA SER A 308 -2.28 -19.97 -32.45
C SER A 308 -1.10 -19.24 -33.11
N GLY A 309 -0.42 -18.38 -32.35
CA GLY A 309 0.94 -17.91 -32.67
C GLY A 309 1.05 -16.51 -33.24
N LYS A 310 0.89 -15.48 -32.39
CA LYS A 310 1.44 -14.12 -32.56
C LYS A 310 1.47 -13.41 -31.19
N TYR A 311 2.38 -13.81 -30.30
CA TYR A 311 2.73 -13.04 -29.11
C TYR A 311 4.20 -12.60 -29.19
N TYR A 312 4.47 -11.56 -29.98
CA TYR A 312 5.65 -10.73 -29.78
C TYR A 312 5.20 -9.45 -29.08
N LEU A 313 5.95 -9.07 -28.04
CA LEU A 313 5.74 -8.02 -27.02
C LEU A 313 5.65 -6.57 -27.57
N SER A 314 4.97 -6.38 -28.70
CA SER A 314 4.89 -5.12 -29.45
C SER A 314 3.83 -4.15 -28.89
N SER A 315 2.76 -4.63 -28.26
CA SER A 315 1.60 -3.78 -27.92
C SER A 315 1.56 -3.21 -26.50
N SER A 316 2.36 -3.67 -25.53
CA SER A 316 2.11 -3.33 -24.11
C SER A 316 2.70 -2.01 -23.59
N PHE A 317 3.39 -1.23 -24.42
CA PHE A 317 4.05 0.01 -23.96
C PHE A 317 3.45 1.30 -24.53
N GLU A 318 2.56 1.22 -25.52
CA GLU A 318 2.03 2.41 -26.22
C GLU A 318 0.50 2.58 -26.19
N SER A 319 -0.27 1.64 -25.63
CA SER A 319 -1.71 1.83 -25.48
C SER A 319 -2.10 1.88 -24.00
N ASP A 320 -2.40 3.08 -23.51
CA ASP A 320 -3.50 3.40 -22.58
C ASP A 320 -3.25 4.79 -21.95
N VAL A 321 -3.69 5.83 -22.67
CA VAL A 321 -3.93 7.18 -22.14
C VAL A 321 -5.44 7.40 -22.17
N HIS A 322 -6.20 6.72 -21.33
CA HIS A 322 -7.62 7.02 -21.12
C HIS A 322 -7.96 6.96 -19.63
N GLY A 323 -7.82 8.11 -18.99
CA GLY A 323 -8.27 8.46 -17.65
C GLY A 323 -7.92 9.94 -17.44
N PRO A 324 -8.74 10.75 -16.75
CA PRO A 324 -8.45 12.17 -16.54
C PRO A 324 -7.27 12.31 -15.56
N GLN A 325 -6.05 12.14 -16.06
CA GLN A 325 -4.84 12.35 -15.29
C GLN A 325 -4.40 13.80 -15.45
N VAL A 326 -4.28 14.50 -14.32
CA VAL A 326 -3.50 15.75 -14.20
C VAL A 326 -2.19 15.54 -14.95
N ALA A 327 -1.94 16.30 -16.02
CA ALA A 327 -0.75 16.13 -16.84
C ALA A 327 0.51 16.17 -15.95
N ALA A 328 1.23 15.05 -15.89
CA ALA A 328 2.42 14.90 -15.08
C ALA A 328 3.44 15.99 -15.43
N LYS A 329 3.65 16.94 -14.52
CA LYS A 329 4.66 18.00 -14.67
C LYS A 329 5.97 17.49 -14.07
N PHE A 330 6.94 17.20 -14.94
CA PHE A 330 8.31 16.92 -14.53
C PHE A 330 9.12 18.21 -14.62
N SER A 331 9.95 18.48 -13.62
CA SER A 331 10.86 19.63 -13.65
C SER A 331 11.99 19.43 -14.66
N HIS A 332 12.41 18.18 -14.87
CA HIS A 332 13.49 17.83 -15.80
C HIS A 332 13.21 16.53 -16.57
N ILE A 333 13.77 16.41 -17.78
CA ILE A 333 13.59 15.24 -18.65
C ILE A 333 14.11 13.94 -18.01
N LEU A 334 15.19 14.01 -17.22
CA LEU A 334 15.74 12.83 -16.51
C LEU A 334 14.78 12.26 -15.47
N GLN A 335 13.95 13.10 -14.84
CA GLN A 335 12.90 12.62 -13.92
C GLN A 335 11.81 11.90 -14.70
N LYS A 336 11.46 12.40 -15.89
CA LYS A 336 10.51 11.75 -16.80
C LYS A 336 11.04 10.39 -17.25
N ASP A 337 12.31 10.28 -17.60
CA ASP A 337 12.96 9.02 -17.99
C ASP A 337 12.89 7.97 -16.88
N ALA A 338 13.32 8.33 -15.67
CA ALA A 338 13.27 7.46 -14.50
C ALA A 338 11.82 7.02 -14.18
N PHE A 339 10.87 7.95 -14.24
CA PHE A 339 9.45 7.66 -14.01
C PHE A 339 8.89 6.68 -15.04
N LEU A 340 9.17 6.90 -16.33
CA LEU A 340 8.67 6.04 -17.40
C LEU A 340 9.19 4.61 -17.25
N VAL A 341 10.48 4.44 -16.95
CA VAL A 341 11.08 3.13 -16.77
C VAL A 341 10.53 2.43 -15.51
N PHE A 342 10.41 3.14 -14.38
CA PHE A 342 9.80 2.61 -13.16
C PHE A 342 8.37 2.12 -13.41
N ARG A 343 7.53 2.96 -14.01
CA ARG A 343 6.15 2.64 -14.35
C ARG A 343 6.04 1.41 -15.24
N SER A 344 6.91 1.30 -16.25
CA SER A 344 6.96 0.14 -17.15
C SER A 344 7.30 -1.15 -16.41
N LEU A 345 8.26 -1.13 -15.48
CA LEU A 345 8.60 -2.29 -14.65
C LEU A 345 7.43 -2.71 -13.75
N CYS A 346 6.73 -1.77 -13.12
CA CYS A 346 5.53 -2.07 -12.35
C CYS A 346 4.48 -2.78 -13.20
N LYS A 347 4.16 -2.25 -14.40
CA LYS A 347 3.20 -2.87 -15.33
C LYS A 347 3.61 -4.28 -15.76
N LEU A 348 4.89 -4.50 -16.06
CA LEU A 348 5.41 -5.82 -16.43
C LEU A 348 5.30 -6.83 -15.29
N SER A 349 5.52 -6.40 -14.04
CA SER A 349 5.37 -7.25 -12.86
C SER A 349 3.91 -7.67 -12.59
N MET A 350 2.93 -6.98 -13.16
CA MET A 350 1.50 -7.25 -12.94
C MET A 350 0.87 -8.21 -13.95
N LYS A 351 1.58 -8.59 -15.02
CA LYS A 351 1.06 -9.49 -16.05
C LYS A 351 0.58 -10.82 -15.41
N PRO A 352 -0.62 -11.30 -15.75
CA PRO A 352 -1.12 -12.58 -15.24
C PRO A 352 -0.25 -13.73 -15.75
N LEU A 353 -0.18 -14.81 -14.97
CA LEU A 353 0.41 -16.07 -15.42
C LEU A 353 -0.65 -16.84 -16.23
N GLY A 354 -0.23 -17.72 -17.15
CA GLY A 354 -1.14 -18.51 -17.96
C GLY A 354 -2.00 -19.49 -17.14
N GLU A 355 -3.10 -19.97 -17.71
CA GLU A 355 -3.96 -20.95 -17.06
C GLU A 355 -3.23 -22.29 -16.87
N GLY A 356 -3.17 -22.77 -15.63
CA GLY A 356 -2.51 -24.01 -15.24
C GLY A 356 -1.45 -23.82 -14.15
N PRO A 357 -0.76 -24.91 -13.74
CA PRO A 357 0.34 -24.81 -12.80
C PRO A 357 1.44 -23.89 -13.34
N PRO A 358 2.03 -23.00 -12.51
CA PRO A 358 3.07 -22.09 -12.95
C PRO A 358 4.30 -22.86 -13.42
N ASP A 359 4.66 -22.75 -14.70
CA ASP A 359 5.90 -23.30 -15.25
C ASP A 359 7.08 -22.37 -14.90
N PRO A 360 8.08 -22.84 -14.13
CA PRO A 360 9.30 -22.08 -13.79
C PRO A 360 10.04 -21.53 -15.01
N LYS A 361 9.90 -22.17 -16.18
CA LYS A 361 10.57 -21.76 -17.43
C LYS A 361 9.71 -20.84 -18.30
N SER A 362 8.46 -20.59 -17.92
CA SER A 362 7.56 -19.70 -18.68
C SER A 362 8.15 -18.30 -18.83
N HIS A 363 7.87 -17.67 -19.97
CA HIS A 363 8.31 -16.31 -20.24
C HIS A 363 7.64 -15.32 -19.28
N GLU A 364 6.38 -15.56 -18.94
CA GLU A 364 5.56 -14.73 -18.06
C GLU A 364 6.10 -14.71 -16.64
N LEU A 365 6.45 -15.87 -16.07
CA LEU A 365 7.00 -15.95 -14.72
C LEU A 365 8.40 -15.34 -14.65
N ARG A 366 9.30 -15.66 -15.60
CA ARG A 366 10.64 -15.04 -15.64
C ARG A 366 10.56 -13.52 -15.80
N SER A 367 9.64 -13.03 -16.64
CA SER A 367 9.35 -11.60 -16.80
C SER A 367 8.90 -10.97 -15.48
N LYS A 368 7.98 -11.61 -14.76
CA LYS A 368 7.51 -11.13 -13.46
C LYS A 368 8.64 -11.06 -12.43
N VAL A 369 9.41 -12.14 -12.29
CA VAL A 369 10.54 -12.25 -11.36
C VAL A 369 11.60 -11.18 -11.62
N VAL A 370 12.06 -11.04 -12.88
CA VAL A 370 13.09 -10.04 -13.20
C VAL A 370 12.57 -8.61 -13.00
N SER A 371 11.29 -8.34 -13.31
CA SER A 371 10.70 -7.01 -13.08
C SER A 371 10.69 -6.65 -11.59
N LEU A 372 10.31 -7.58 -10.72
CA LEU A 372 10.33 -7.39 -9.27
C LEU A 372 11.76 -7.21 -8.74
N GLN A 373 12.73 -7.97 -9.24
CA GLN A 373 14.15 -7.82 -8.85
C GLN A 373 14.71 -6.44 -9.26
N LEU A 374 14.37 -5.96 -10.45
CA LEU A 374 14.77 -4.64 -10.91
C LEU A 374 14.10 -3.52 -10.08
N LEU A 375 12.81 -3.66 -9.75
CA LEU A 375 12.11 -2.73 -8.87
C LEU A 375 12.74 -2.70 -7.47
N LEU A 376 13.07 -3.85 -6.90
CA LEU A 376 13.76 -3.95 -5.62
C LEU A 376 15.11 -3.22 -5.65
N SER A 377 15.90 -3.43 -6.72
CA SER A 377 17.18 -2.73 -6.90
C SER A 377 17.02 -1.22 -6.97
N VAL A 378 15.99 -0.70 -7.65
CA VAL A 378 15.71 0.74 -7.72
C VAL A 378 15.38 1.30 -6.34
N LEU A 379 14.56 0.59 -5.56
CA LEU A 379 14.13 1.04 -4.23
C LEU A 379 15.24 0.99 -3.19
N GLN A 380 16.10 -0.03 -3.24
CA GLN A 380 17.25 -0.16 -2.35
C GLN A 380 18.29 0.93 -2.60
N ASN A 381 18.41 1.41 -3.84
CA ASN A 381 19.32 2.47 -4.25
C ASN A 381 18.61 3.81 -4.47
N ALA A 382 17.42 4.00 -3.89
CA ALA A 382 16.65 5.23 -4.05
C ALA A 382 17.37 6.43 -3.43
N GLY A 383 17.62 7.47 -4.23
CA GLY A 383 18.17 8.74 -3.74
C GLY A 383 17.09 9.70 -3.20
N PRO A 384 17.50 10.88 -2.73
CA PRO A 384 16.59 11.85 -2.09
C PRO A 384 15.42 12.29 -2.97
N VAL A 385 15.64 12.52 -4.27
CA VAL A 385 14.58 12.95 -5.20
C VAL A 385 13.54 11.85 -5.33
N PHE A 386 13.96 10.60 -5.56
CA PHE A 386 13.04 9.49 -5.68
C PHE A 386 12.22 9.26 -4.40
N ARG A 387 12.82 9.50 -3.22
CA ARG A 387 12.17 9.34 -1.90
C ARG A 387 11.19 10.43 -1.53
N THR A 388 11.29 11.63 -2.11
CA THR A 388 10.54 12.81 -1.63
C THR A 388 9.64 13.45 -2.69
N HIS A 389 9.97 13.29 -3.97
CA HIS A 389 9.27 13.99 -5.04
C HIS A 389 7.89 13.37 -5.31
N GLU A 390 6.84 14.21 -5.31
CA GLU A 390 5.43 13.78 -5.33
C GLU A 390 5.08 12.84 -6.49
N MET A 391 5.64 13.08 -7.68
CA MET A 391 5.41 12.19 -8.84
C MET A 391 5.89 10.75 -8.61
N PHE A 392 7.02 10.53 -7.93
CA PHE A 392 7.52 9.20 -7.64
C PHE A 392 6.76 8.56 -6.49
N ILE A 393 6.38 9.34 -5.47
CA ILE A 393 5.48 8.86 -4.40
C ILE A 393 4.14 8.41 -4.98
N ASN A 394 3.54 9.19 -5.87
CA ASN A 394 2.31 8.82 -6.55
C ASN A 394 2.51 7.59 -7.45
N ALA A 395 3.67 7.46 -8.12
CA ALA A 395 3.98 6.26 -8.88
C ALA A 395 4.09 5.01 -8.00
N ILE A 396 4.70 5.13 -6.82
CA ILE A 396 4.77 4.05 -5.84
C ILE A 396 3.36 3.65 -5.41
N LYS A 397 2.51 4.62 -5.02
CA LYS A 397 1.13 4.36 -4.61
C LYS A 397 0.28 3.71 -5.71
N GLN A 398 0.30 4.28 -6.91
CA GLN A 398 -0.62 3.90 -8.00
C GLN A 398 -0.14 2.70 -8.82
N TYR A 399 1.17 2.48 -8.92
CA TYR A 399 1.71 1.39 -9.73
C TYR A 399 2.36 0.30 -8.89
N LEU A 400 3.27 0.66 -7.98
CA LEU A 400 4.04 -0.34 -7.24
C LEU A 400 3.19 -1.03 -6.17
N CYS A 401 2.50 -0.29 -5.31
CA CYS A 401 1.66 -0.88 -4.26
C CYS A 401 0.53 -1.72 -4.86
N VAL A 402 -0.07 -1.30 -5.98
CA VAL A 402 -1.07 -2.09 -6.72
C VAL A 402 -0.45 -3.34 -7.36
N ALA A 403 0.79 -3.27 -7.83
CA ALA A 403 1.50 -4.46 -8.30
C ALA A 403 1.78 -5.45 -7.17
N LEU A 404 2.19 -4.94 -6.01
CA LEU A 404 2.48 -5.72 -4.82
C LEU A 404 1.23 -6.32 -4.18
N SER A 405 0.06 -5.68 -4.24
CA SER A 405 -1.18 -6.30 -3.73
C SER A 405 -1.59 -7.54 -4.54
N LYS A 406 -1.24 -7.58 -5.83
CA LYS A 406 -1.45 -8.76 -6.69
C LYS A 406 -0.37 -9.83 -6.49
N ASN A 407 0.89 -9.42 -6.40
CA ASN A 407 2.03 -10.36 -6.30
C ASN A 407 2.26 -10.86 -4.86
N GLY A 408 1.82 -10.09 -3.86
CA GLY A 408 1.89 -10.39 -2.43
C GLY A 408 0.92 -11.47 -1.96
N VAL A 409 0.19 -12.11 -2.87
CA VAL A 409 -0.66 -13.28 -2.61
C VAL A 409 -0.44 -14.36 -3.67
N SER A 410 0.70 -14.27 -4.38
CA SER A 410 1.03 -15.22 -5.44
C SER A 410 1.28 -16.60 -4.83
N SER A 411 0.69 -17.64 -5.44
CA SER A 411 0.98 -19.03 -5.08
C SER A 411 2.40 -19.50 -5.46
N VAL A 412 3.19 -18.65 -6.12
CA VAL A 412 4.59 -18.92 -6.46
C VAL A 412 5.51 -18.29 -5.40
N PRO A 413 6.24 -19.11 -4.60
CA PRO A 413 7.05 -18.62 -3.48
C PRO A 413 8.05 -17.53 -3.87
N ASP A 414 8.79 -17.69 -4.97
CA ASP A 414 9.78 -16.69 -5.43
C ASP A 414 9.16 -15.30 -5.70
N VAL A 415 7.94 -15.26 -6.24
CA VAL A 415 7.22 -14.01 -6.52
C VAL A 415 6.75 -13.37 -5.22
N PHE A 416 6.25 -14.20 -4.30
CA PHE A 416 5.81 -13.77 -2.99
C PHE A 416 6.99 -13.21 -2.18
N GLU A 417 8.11 -13.93 -2.10
CA GLU A 417 9.32 -13.51 -1.40
C GLU A 417 9.87 -12.16 -1.91
N LEU A 418 9.94 -11.99 -3.23
CA LEU A 418 10.35 -10.70 -3.83
C LEU A 418 9.37 -9.58 -3.48
N SER A 419 8.07 -9.87 -3.41
CA SER A 419 7.06 -8.89 -3.00
C SER A 419 7.23 -8.46 -1.54
N LEU A 420 7.54 -9.41 -0.65
CA LEU A 420 7.86 -9.13 0.75
C LEU A 420 9.14 -8.30 0.89
N ALA A 421 10.19 -8.62 0.14
CA ALA A 421 11.44 -7.85 0.14
C ALA A 421 11.27 -6.41 -0.34
N ILE A 422 10.44 -6.20 -1.38
CA ILE A 422 10.07 -4.86 -1.84
C ILE A 422 9.28 -4.12 -0.75
N PHE A 423 8.30 -4.78 -0.12
CA PHE A 423 7.53 -4.17 0.95
C PHE A 423 8.40 -3.72 2.14
N LEU A 424 9.37 -4.55 2.57
CA LEU A 424 10.33 -4.17 3.61
C LEU A 424 11.13 -2.91 3.23
N THR A 425 11.52 -2.80 1.97
CA THR A 425 12.24 -1.61 1.46
C THR A 425 11.33 -0.37 1.44
N LEU A 426 10.04 -0.54 1.10
CA LEU A 426 9.04 0.52 1.18
C LEU A 426 8.81 1.01 2.61
N LEU A 427 8.73 0.09 3.56
CA LEU A 427 8.55 0.42 4.98
C LEU A 427 9.76 1.19 5.53
N SER A 428 10.98 0.79 5.17
CA SER A 428 12.20 1.46 5.63
C SER A 428 12.36 2.88 5.06
N ASN A 429 12.04 3.08 3.77
CA ASN A 429 12.39 4.32 3.07
C ASN A 429 11.20 5.24 2.76
N PHE A 430 9.96 4.75 2.82
CA PHE A 430 8.78 5.46 2.30
C PHE A 430 7.56 5.42 3.25
N LYS A 431 7.67 4.86 4.47
CA LYS A 431 6.53 4.68 5.39
C LYS A 431 5.70 5.94 5.64
N THR A 432 6.37 7.09 5.75
CA THR A 432 5.74 8.40 5.97
C THR A 432 4.76 8.80 4.86
N HIS A 433 4.92 8.24 3.67
CA HIS A 433 4.05 8.50 2.52
C HIS A 433 2.98 7.43 2.30
N LEU A 434 3.07 6.29 3.00
CA LEU A 434 2.36 5.05 2.66
C LEU A 434 1.43 4.54 3.77
N LYS A 435 0.97 5.41 4.69
CA LYS A 435 0.12 5.03 5.83
C LYS A 435 -1.04 4.08 5.43
N MET A 436 -1.91 4.52 4.53
CA MET A 436 -3.07 3.72 4.10
C MET A 436 -2.66 2.43 3.37
N GLN A 437 -1.58 2.46 2.58
CA GLN A 437 -1.10 1.29 1.85
C GLN A 437 -0.54 0.24 2.81
N ILE A 438 0.21 0.66 3.83
CA ILE A 438 0.75 -0.21 4.88
C ILE A 438 -0.40 -0.90 5.62
N GLU A 439 -1.46 -0.16 5.96
CA GLU A 439 -2.65 -0.77 6.59
C GLU A 439 -3.23 -1.90 5.73
N VAL A 440 -3.45 -1.65 4.43
CA VAL A 440 -3.94 -2.68 3.50
C VAL A 440 -3.02 -3.90 3.45
N PHE A 441 -1.69 -3.70 3.37
CA PHE A 441 -0.73 -4.81 3.36
C PHE A 441 -0.78 -5.65 4.64
N PHE A 442 -0.80 -5.02 5.81
CA PHE A 442 -0.86 -5.74 7.08
C PHE A 442 -2.19 -6.46 7.25
N LYS A 443 -3.30 -5.75 7.05
CA LYS A 443 -4.65 -6.27 7.30
C LYS A 443 -5.04 -7.37 6.32
N GLU A 444 -4.86 -7.12 5.02
CA GLU A 444 -5.42 -7.96 3.96
C GLU A 444 -4.47 -9.05 3.48
N ILE A 445 -3.16 -8.88 3.69
CA ILE A 445 -2.14 -9.84 3.24
C ILE A 445 -1.47 -10.53 4.43
N PHE A 446 -0.72 -9.81 5.27
CA PHE A 446 0.08 -10.48 6.32
C PHE A 446 -0.77 -11.18 7.37
N LEU A 447 -1.64 -10.44 8.05
CA LEU A 447 -2.46 -10.99 9.13
C LEU A 447 -3.47 -12.01 8.59
N ASN A 448 -4.06 -11.73 7.43
CA ASN A 448 -4.98 -12.67 6.78
C ASN A 448 -4.31 -14.01 6.40
N ILE A 449 -3.08 -14.00 5.86
CA ILE A 449 -2.32 -15.23 5.57
C ILE A 449 -2.02 -16.02 6.85
N LEU A 450 -1.70 -15.34 7.96
CA LEU A 450 -1.43 -16.00 9.25
C LEU A 450 -2.68 -16.62 9.87
N GLU A 451 -3.79 -15.88 9.87
CA GLU A 451 -5.07 -16.28 10.47
C GLU A 451 -5.76 -17.39 9.68
N THR A 452 -5.75 -17.29 8.34
CA THR A 452 -6.47 -18.23 7.48
C THR A 452 -5.87 -19.63 7.57
N SER A 453 -6.73 -20.62 7.74
CA SER A 453 -6.33 -22.02 7.95
C SER A 453 -5.88 -22.71 6.65
N THR A 454 -6.35 -22.25 5.48
CA THR A 454 -5.98 -22.80 4.17
C THR A 454 -4.58 -22.43 3.68
N SER A 455 -3.97 -21.39 4.26
CA SER A 455 -2.64 -20.89 3.87
C SER A 455 -1.55 -21.94 4.03
N SER A 456 -0.66 -22.05 3.04
CA SER A 456 0.44 -23.02 3.10
C SER A 456 1.47 -22.65 4.18
N PHE A 457 2.14 -23.68 4.70
CA PHE A 457 3.26 -23.50 5.66
C PHE A 457 4.30 -22.51 5.13
N GLU A 458 4.69 -22.63 3.86
CA GLU A 458 5.72 -21.78 3.24
C GLU A 458 5.33 -20.30 3.25
N HIS A 459 4.07 -19.97 2.91
CA HIS A 459 3.60 -18.59 2.97
C HIS A 459 3.54 -18.07 4.40
N LYS A 460 3.01 -18.85 5.35
CA LYS A 460 3.00 -18.47 6.78
C LYS A 460 4.43 -18.24 7.29
N TRP A 461 5.36 -19.12 6.93
CA TRP A 461 6.76 -19.02 7.30
C TRP A 461 7.41 -17.73 6.78
N MET A 462 7.26 -17.43 5.50
CA MET A 462 7.78 -16.19 4.88
C MET A 462 7.18 -14.93 5.50
N VAL A 463 5.87 -14.93 5.82
CA VAL A 463 5.20 -13.81 6.50
C VAL A 463 5.76 -13.61 7.91
N ILE A 464 5.87 -14.66 8.73
CA ILE A 464 6.43 -14.50 10.10
C ILE A 464 7.89 -14.04 10.04
N GLN A 465 8.70 -14.55 9.11
CA GLN A 465 10.08 -14.07 8.92
C GLN A 465 10.12 -12.57 8.59
N THR A 466 9.22 -12.12 7.72
CA THR A 466 9.09 -10.71 7.34
C THR A 466 8.66 -9.86 8.53
N LEU A 467 7.62 -10.29 9.25
CA LEU A 467 7.14 -9.61 10.47
C LEU A 467 8.22 -9.56 11.56
N THR A 468 9.03 -10.60 11.71
CA THR A 468 10.15 -10.61 12.66
C THR A 468 11.18 -9.55 12.31
N ARG A 469 11.48 -9.33 11.01
CA ARG A 469 12.38 -8.25 10.57
C ARG A 469 11.78 -6.88 10.82
N ILE A 470 10.48 -6.70 10.60
CA ILE A 470 9.77 -5.46 10.91
C ILE A 470 9.80 -5.19 12.42
N CYS A 471 9.55 -6.22 13.22
CA CYS A 471 9.54 -6.16 14.69
C CYS A 471 10.93 -6.19 15.32
N ALA A 472 12.00 -6.06 14.52
CA ALA A 472 13.37 -5.86 14.99
C ALA A 472 13.80 -4.39 14.91
N ASP A 473 12.95 -3.50 14.39
CA ASP A 473 13.15 -2.05 14.38
C ASP A 473 12.19 -1.39 15.39
N ALA A 474 12.75 -0.86 16.48
CA ALA A 474 11.97 -0.23 17.55
C ALA A 474 11.14 0.96 17.07
N GLN A 475 11.67 1.78 16.16
CA GLN A 475 10.94 2.90 15.59
C GLN A 475 9.71 2.41 14.82
N CYS A 476 9.88 1.35 14.02
CA CYS A 476 8.77 0.80 13.24
C CYS A 476 7.66 0.23 14.13
N VAL A 477 8.01 -0.46 15.23
CA VAL A 477 7.02 -1.05 16.15
C VAL A 477 6.18 0.05 16.82
N VAL A 478 6.80 1.12 17.31
CA VAL A 478 6.08 2.23 17.96
C VAL A 478 5.28 3.03 16.92
N ASP A 479 5.83 3.29 15.73
CA ASP A 479 5.12 3.96 14.65
C ASP A 479 3.85 3.20 14.24
N ILE A 480 3.87 1.86 14.21
CA ILE A 480 2.67 1.06 13.90
C ILE A 480 1.59 1.30 14.95
N TYR A 481 1.93 1.30 16.24
CA TYR A 481 0.95 1.59 17.30
C TYR A 481 0.36 3.00 17.16
N VAL A 482 1.22 4.02 17.06
CA VAL A 482 0.80 5.43 17.03
C VAL A 482 -0.07 5.74 15.80
N ASN A 483 0.26 5.17 14.63
CA ASN A 483 -0.45 5.54 13.38
C ASN A 483 -1.70 4.72 13.09
N TYR A 484 -1.83 3.52 13.66
CA TYR A 484 -2.92 2.61 13.31
C TYR A 484 -3.80 2.27 14.51
N ASP A 485 -3.22 1.84 15.63
CA ASP A 485 -3.98 1.51 16.83
C ASP A 485 -4.55 2.77 17.49
N CYS A 486 -3.80 3.88 17.45
CA CYS A 486 -4.24 5.19 17.95
C CYS A 486 -4.86 6.10 16.87
N ASP A 487 -5.47 5.53 15.84
CA ASP A 487 -6.28 6.23 14.84
C ASP A 487 -7.69 5.62 14.81
N LEU A 488 -8.72 6.46 14.94
CA LEU A 488 -10.12 6.03 15.04
C LEU A 488 -10.62 5.29 13.80
N ASN A 489 -10.05 5.60 12.63
CA ASN A 489 -10.50 5.09 11.34
C ASN A 489 -9.62 3.96 10.77
N ALA A 490 -8.45 3.73 11.37
CA ALA A 490 -7.51 2.69 10.94
C ALA A 490 -7.71 1.38 11.72
N ALA A 491 -7.21 0.27 11.19
CA ALA A 491 -7.20 -1.02 11.89
C ALA A 491 -6.22 -1.04 13.09
N ASN A 492 -6.51 -1.83 14.13
CA ASN A 492 -5.56 -2.12 15.23
C ASN A 492 -4.48 -3.13 14.76
N ILE A 493 -3.47 -2.66 14.03
CA ILE A 493 -2.43 -3.51 13.45
C ILE A 493 -1.51 -4.09 14.53
N PHE A 494 -1.07 -3.27 15.49
CA PHE A 494 -0.11 -3.71 16.52
C PHE A 494 -0.75 -4.75 17.46
N GLU A 495 -1.93 -4.46 17.99
CA GLU A 495 -2.68 -5.38 18.85
C GLU A 495 -2.96 -6.72 18.15
N ARG A 496 -3.47 -6.67 16.92
CA ARG A 496 -3.81 -7.88 16.15
C ARG A 496 -2.57 -8.70 15.83
N LEU A 497 -1.47 -8.06 15.45
CA LEU A 497 -0.18 -8.71 15.21
C LEU A 497 0.30 -9.52 16.43
N VAL A 498 0.28 -8.91 17.62
CA VAL A 498 0.72 -9.61 18.85
C VAL A 498 -0.23 -10.76 19.20
N ASN A 499 -1.53 -10.56 19.04
CA ASN A 499 -2.53 -11.59 19.28
C ASN A 499 -2.35 -12.81 18.37
N ASP A 500 -2.11 -12.60 17.08
CA ASP A 500 -1.94 -13.71 16.12
C ASP A 500 -0.61 -14.44 16.32
N LEU A 501 0.48 -13.70 16.56
CA LEU A 501 1.77 -14.30 16.93
C LEU A 501 1.66 -15.09 18.23
N SER A 502 0.89 -14.62 19.22
CA SER A 502 0.60 -15.36 20.46
C SER A 502 -0.14 -16.67 20.18
N LYS A 503 -1.17 -16.67 19.33
CA LYS A 503 -1.88 -17.91 18.95
C LYS A 503 -0.94 -18.93 18.28
N ILE A 504 -0.05 -18.46 17.41
CA ILE A 504 0.95 -19.29 16.72
C ILE A 504 1.97 -19.84 17.73
N ALA A 505 2.48 -19.00 18.62
CA ALA A 505 3.43 -19.38 19.68
C ALA A 505 2.84 -20.40 20.69
N GLN A 506 1.52 -20.43 20.84
CA GLN A 506 0.81 -21.41 21.67
C GLN A 506 0.60 -22.77 20.97
N GLY A 507 0.85 -22.89 19.66
CA GLY A 507 0.59 -24.11 18.90
C GLY A 507 -0.89 -24.39 18.64
N ARG A 508 -1.78 -23.40 18.84
CA ARG A 508 -3.23 -23.60 18.61
C ARG A 508 -3.62 -23.61 17.14
N SER A 509 -2.70 -23.20 16.26
CA SER A 509 -2.89 -23.13 14.81
C SER A 509 -2.56 -24.42 14.06
N GLY A 510 -2.03 -25.46 14.72
CA GLY A 510 -1.43 -26.63 14.06
C GLY A 510 -2.34 -27.82 13.77
N HIS A 511 -3.44 -27.97 14.51
CA HIS A 511 -4.28 -29.18 14.40
C HIS A 511 -5.14 -29.24 13.14
N GLU A 512 -5.29 -28.14 12.41
CA GLU A 512 -6.14 -28.05 11.24
C GLU A 512 -5.25 -27.96 9.99
N LEU A 513 -5.36 -28.97 9.13
CA LEU A 513 -4.95 -28.95 7.72
C LEU A 513 -3.49 -29.31 7.39
N GLY A 514 -2.93 -30.38 7.98
CA GLY A 514 -1.87 -31.16 7.33
C GLY A 514 -0.44 -30.56 7.31
N MET A 515 -0.09 -29.71 8.28
CA MET A 515 1.32 -29.41 8.61
C MET A 515 1.94 -30.58 9.39
N THR A 516 3.24 -30.82 9.21
CA THR A 516 3.95 -31.81 10.04
C THR A 516 4.20 -31.25 11.44
N PRO A 517 4.34 -32.10 12.48
CA PRO A 517 4.69 -31.62 13.82
C PRO A 517 5.98 -30.78 13.87
N LEU A 518 6.96 -31.08 13.00
CA LEU A 518 8.20 -30.30 12.87
C LEU A 518 7.95 -28.90 12.28
N GLN A 519 7.06 -28.80 11.29
CA GLN A 519 6.65 -27.51 10.71
C GLN A 519 5.91 -26.66 11.73
N GLU A 520 4.98 -27.26 12.48
CA GLU A 520 4.27 -26.58 13.56
C GLU A 520 5.25 -26.08 14.63
N LEU A 521 6.18 -26.93 15.07
CA LEU A 521 7.21 -26.52 16.03
C LEU A 521 8.08 -25.38 15.49
N SER A 522 8.43 -25.41 14.20
CA SER A 522 9.21 -24.35 13.56
C SER A 522 8.46 -23.01 13.58
N LEU A 523 7.18 -23.00 13.16
CA LEU A 523 6.33 -21.81 13.24
C LEU A 523 6.18 -21.29 14.66
N ARG A 524 6.03 -22.21 15.64
CA ARG A 524 5.94 -21.87 17.05
C ARG A 524 7.21 -21.16 17.55
N LYS A 525 8.39 -21.71 17.24
CA LYS A 525 9.69 -21.10 17.57
C LYS A 525 9.81 -19.70 16.97
N LYS A 526 9.48 -19.56 15.69
CA LYS A 526 9.55 -18.27 14.99
C LYS A 526 8.53 -17.24 15.52
N GLY A 527 7.32 -17.68 15.87
CA GLY A 527 6.31 -16.85 16.52
C GLY A 527 6.80 -16.31 17.87
N LEU A 528 7.40 -17.16 18.71
CA LEU A 528 8.02 -16.76 19.97
C LEU A 528 9.18 -15.78 19.77
N GLU A 529 10.07 -16.04 18.81
CA GLU A 529 11.17 -15.14 18.45
C GLU A 529 10.65 -13.74 18.08
N CYS A 530 9.59 -13.67 17.27
CA CYS A 530 8.97 -12.41 16.89
C CYS A 530 8.39 -11.66 18.11
N LEU A 531 7.66 -12.35 19.00
CA LEU A 531 7.12 -11.75 20.23
C LEU A 531 8.24 -11.22 21.14
N VAL A 532 9.33 -11.98 21.28
CA VAL A 532 10.51 -11.54 22.04
C VAL A 532 11.14 -10.32 21.37
N SER A 533 11.21 -10.27 20.04
CA SER A 533 11.72 -9.12 19.30
C SER A 533 10.90 -7.85 19.57
N ILE A 534 9.57 -7.95 19.61
CA ILE A 534 8.67 -6.84 19.96
C ILE A 534 8.98 -6.33 21.37
N LEU A 535 9.12 -7.22 22.36
CA LEU A 535 9.45 -6.82 23.73
C LEU A 535 10.86 -6.22 23.84
N LYS A 536 11.83 -6.73 23.09
CA LYS A 536 13.18 -6.14 23.02
C LYS A 536 13.15 -4.74 22.42
N CYS A 537 12.37 -4.51 21.37
CA CYS A 537 12.16 -3.18 20.81
C CYS A 537 11.58 -2.21 21.84
N MET A 538 10.60 -2.64 22.64
CA MET A 538 10.03 -1.83 23.72
C MET A 538 11.05 -1.51 24.82
N VAL A 539 11.88 -2.49 25.22
CA VAL A 539 12.98 -2.27 26.18
C VAL A 539 14.04 -1.33 25.60
N GLU A 540 14.42 -1.50 24.34
CA GLU A 540 15.39 -0.63 23.66
C GLU A 540 14.88 0.81 23.55
N TRP A 541 13.62 0.99 23.17
CA TRP A 541 12.98 2.29 23.09
C TRP A 541 12.97 2.99 24.45
N SER A 542 12.63 2.27 25.51
CA SER A 542 12.51 2.82 26.87
C SER A 542 13.80 2.78 27.70
N LYS A 543 14.95 2.42 27.11
CA LYS A 543 16.20 2.17 27.84
C LYS A 543 16.69 3.38 28.66
N ASP A 544 16.45 4.58 28.17
CA ASP A 544 16.95 5.82 28.80
C ASP A 544 16.15 6.20 30.07
N LEU A 545 14.98 5.59 30.29
CA LEU A 545 14.20 5.72 31.52
C LEU A 545 14.72 4.80 32.63
N TYR A 546 15.61 3.85 32.31
CA TYR A 546 16.05 2.80 33.20
C TYR A 546 17.51 2.97 33.63
N VAL A 547 17.77 2.83 34.94
CA VAL A 547 19.14 2.79 35.48
C VAL A 547 19.36 1.46 36.20
N ASN A 548 20.32 0.65 35.70
CA ASN A 548 20.73 -0.59 36.34
C ASN A 548 21.56 -0.28 37.61
N PRO A 549 21.13 -0.73 38.80
CA PRO A 549 21.84 -0.47 40.06
C PRO A 549 23.27 -1.04 40.09
N ASN A 550 23.53 -2.16 39.40
CA ASN A 550 24.81 -2.86 39.48
C ASN A 550 25.86 -2.38 38.47
N HIS A 551 25.50 -1.45 37.57
CA HIS A 551 26.50 -0.76 36.76
C HIS A 551 27.25 0.35 37.53
N GLN A 552 26.79 0.74 38.72
CA GLN A 552 27.45 1.72 39.58
C GLN A 552 28.31 1.11 40.70
N THR A 553 28.31 -0.21 40.90
CA THR A 553 29.05 -0.88 42.00
C THR A 553 30.48 -1.31 41.65
N SER A 554 30.98 -1.02 40.44
CA SER A 554 32.43 -1.14 40.14
C SER A 554 33.20 0.13 40.52
N LEU A 555 33.15 0.50 41.80
CA LEU A 555 34.11 1.41 42.43
C LEU A 555 35.11 0.54 43.21
N GLY A 556 36.05 -0.06 42.48
CA GLY A 556 37.02 -0.97 43.06
C GLY A 556 37.84 -1.72 42.01
N GLN A 557 38.51 -0.99 41.11
CA GLN A 557 39.63 -1.56 40.37
C GLN A 557 40.80 -0.59 40.39
N GLU A 558 41.95 -1.16 40.75
CA GLU A 558 43.15 -0.52 41.28
C GLU A 558 43.74 0.58 40.39
N ARG A 559 44.10 1.71 40.99
CA ARG A 559 45.00 2.69 40.37
C ARG A 559 46.42 2.17 40.45
N SER A 560 47.04 1.88 39.30
CA SER A 560 48.49 1.86 39.20
C SER A 560 49.03 3.30 39.30
N THR A 561 49.96 3.47 40.22
CA THR A 561 50.75 4.68 40.49
C THR A 561 51.55 5.13 39.28
N ASP A 562 51.44 6.41 38.90
CA ASP A 562 52.62 7.29 38.86
C ASP A 562 52.23 8.79 38.83
N GLN A 563 53.10 9.56 39.45
CA GLN A 563 52.97 10.94 39.95
C GLN A 563 53.05 12.00 38.82
N ASP A 564 52.36 13.15 38.95
CA ASP A 564 53.00 14.43 39.32
C ASP A 564 51.98 15.56 39.60
N LEU A 565 52.47 16.58 40.33
CA LEU A 565 51.80 17.55 41.21
C LEU A 565 51.12 18.77 40.55
N GLY A 566 50.07 19.32 41.22
CA GLY A 566 49.58 20.70 41.02
C GLY A 566 48.17 20.99 41.59
N GLU A 567 48.09 21.80 42.64
CA GLU A 567 46.92 22.11 43.49
C GLU A 567 46.12 23.38 43.02
N PRO A 568 45.05 23.87 43.70
CA PRO A 568 43.61 23.68 43.37
C PRO A 568 42.84 24.99 43.02
N LYS A 569 41.59 24.89 42.50
CA LYS A 569 40.38 25.71 42.86
C LYS A 569 39.21 25.57 41.88
N GLY A 570 37.98 25.55 42.45
CA GLY A 570 36.79 26.17 41.84
C GLY A 570 35.63 25.23 41.50
N LEU A 571 34.58 25.29 42.32
CA LEU A 571 33.22 24.80 42.03
C LEU A 571 32.71 25.35 40.69
N ASP A 572 32.05 24.53 39.86
CA ASP A 572 30.72 24.88 39.29
C ASP A 572 30.12 23.82 38.35
N ILE A 573 28.84 23.52 38.63
CA ILE A 573 27.72 23.31 37.70
C ILE A 573 27.88 22.23 36.61
N ARG A 574 27.18 21.11 36.84
CA ARG A 574 26.80 20.08 35.86
C ARG A 574 26.30 20.70 34.55
N ARG A 575 27.08 20.53 33.46
CA ARG A 575 26.55 20.50 32.09
C ARG A 575 26.73 19.10 31.50
N ARG A 576 25.59 18.56 31.09
CA ARG A 576 25.36 17.34 30.33
C ARG A 576 26.12 17.42 29.00
N SER A 577 26.99 16.44 28.73
CA SER A 577 27.62 16.24 27.42
C SER A 577 27.59 14.75 27.13
N SER A 578 26.69 14.38 26.21
CA SER A 578 26.56 13.06 25.62
C SER A 578 27.57 12.91 24.48
N VAL A 579 28.46 11.95 24.60
CA VAL A 579 29.17 11.28 23.50
C VAL A 579 28.89 9.80 23.77
N SER A 580 28.23 9.01 22.92
CA SER A 580 28.50 8.76 21.51
C SER A 580 27.32 8.06 20.84
N SER A 581 26.82 8.60 19.72
CA SER A 581 26.28 7.81 18.61
C SER A 581 26.34 8.67 17.36
N MET A 582 27.28 8.33 16.49
CA MET A 582 27.34 8.77 15.09
C MET A 582 26.57 7.65 14.37
N ASP A 583 25.44 7.87 13.72
CA ASP A 583 25.33 8.64 12.48
C ASP A 583 23.83 8.87 12.19
N SER A 584 23.34 10.10 12.31
CA SER A 584 22.00 10.53 11.88
C SER A 584 21.85 12.05 11.92
N THR A 585 22.56 12.80 11.08
CA THR A 585 22.04 14.09 10.57
C THR A 585 22.84 14.58 9.38
N MET A 586 22.18 14.66 8.23
CA MET A 586 22.09 15.84 7.36
C MET A 586 20.71 15.67 6.70
N SER A 587 19.69 16.47 7.01
CA SER A 587 19.59 17.79 6.41
C SER A 587 18.63 18.68 7.19
N SER A 588 19.13 19.82 7.65
CA SER A 588 18.34 21.02 7.89
C SER A 588 18.98 22.14 7.10
N GLY A 589 18.18 22.76 6.22
CA GLY A 589 18.50 23.93 5.40
C GLY A 589 18.71 23.57 3.92
N ILE A 590 17.99 24.10 2.93
CA ILE A 590 17.16 25.31 2.83
C ILE A 590 16.08 25.08 1.75
N GLY A 591 14.84 25.52 2.01
CA GLY A 591 13.89 25.95 0.97
C GLY A 591 12.93 24.91 0.35
N SER A 592 11.95 24.42 1.13
CA SER A 592 10.67 23.99 0.54
C SER A 592 9.54 24.35 1.50
N VAL A 593 8.73 25.33 1.10
CA VAL A 593 7.50 25.73 1.81
C VAL A 593 6.47 24.65 1.53
N GLY A 594 6.50 23.59 2.33
CA GLY A 594 5.43 22.63 2.48
C GLY A 594 5.14 22.51 3.97
N THR A 595 4.11 23.21 4.43
CA THR A 595 3.64 23.25 5.82
C THR A 595 3.23 21.83 6.26
N GLN A 596 4.17 21.01 6.73
CA GLN A 596 3.87 19.87 7.58
C GLN A 596 3.76 20.41 9.00
N THR A 597 2.54 20.64 9.47
CA THR A 597 2.25 20.77 10.89
C THR A 597 2.74 19.51 11.59
N SER A 598 3.83 19.60 12.34
CA SER A 598 4.30 18.54 13.24
C SER A 598 3.19 18.31 14.27
N VAL A 599 2.42 17.24 14.11
CA VAL A 599 1.47 16.79 15.13
C VAL A 599 2.31 16.46 16.38
N PRO A 600 2.05 17.08 17.54
CA PRO A 600 2.73 16.73 18.78
C PRO A 600 2.55 15.23 19.06
N ASP A 601 3.64 14.50 19.35
CA ASP A 601 3.59 13.07 19.62
C ASP A 601 3.36 12.77 21.11
N ASP A 602 2.31 13.38 21.66
CA ASP A 602 1.98 13.29 23.09
C ASP A 602 1.38 11.92 23.45
N PRO A 603 2.04 11.11 24.30
CA PRO A 603 1.54 9.79 24.69
C PRO A 603 0.16 9.80 25.34
N GLU A 604 -0.18 10.82 26.13
CA GLU A 604 -1.47 10.89 26.81
C GLU A 604 -2.61 11.06 25.80
N GLN A 605 -2.38 11.89 24.76
CA GLN A 605 -3.36 12.08 23.68
C GLN A 605 -3.61 10.79 22.91
N PHE A 606 -2.55 10.05 22.56
CA PHE A 606 -2.70 8.77 21.86
C PHE A 606 -3.34 7.69 22.72
N GLU A 607 -3.09 7.69 24.04
CA GLU A 607 -3.79 6.79 24.98
C GLU A 607 -5.28 7.12 25.04
N VAL A 608 -5.66 8.41 25.11
CA VAL A 608 -7.07 8.84 25.07
C VAL A 608 -7.73 8.43 23.75
N ILE A 609 -7.06 8.65 22.60
CA ILE A 609 -7.60 8.25 21.29
C ILE A 609 -7.80 6.74 21.22
N LYS A 610 -6.84 5.93 21.72
CA LYS A 610 -6.98 4.47 21.76
C LYS A 610 -8.15 4.04 22.66
N GLN A 611 -8.32 4.65 23.83
CA GLN A 611 -9.47 4.37 24.71
C GLN A 611 -10.80 4.71 24.03
N GLN A 612 -10.91 5.86 23.37
CA GLN A 612 -12.09 6.24 22.59
C GLN A 612 -12.37 5.22 21.48
N LYS A 613 -11.32 4.78 20.77
CA LYS A 613 -11.43 3.77 19.73
C LYS A 613 -11.98 2.46 20.25
N GLU A 614 -11.48 1.95 21.39
CA GLU A 614 -11.95 0.71 22.00
C GLU A 614 -13.44 0.78 22.37
N ILE A 615 -13.89 1.93 22.88
CA ILE A 615 -15.31 2.18 23.17
C ILE A 615 -16.12 2.14 21.87
N ILE A 616 -15.67 2.84 20.81
CA ILE A 616 -16.38 2.87 19.53
C ILE A 616 -16.45 1.46 18.92
N GLU A 617 -15.34 0.72 18.90
CA GLU A 617 -15.27 -0.64 18.39
C GLU A 617 -16.19 -1.59 19.17
N HIS A 618 -16.21 -1.51 20.50
CA HIS A 618 -17.13 -2.29 21.32
C HIS A 618 -18.61 -1.94 21.03
N GLY A 619 -18.91 -0.64 20.87
CA GLY A 619 -20.25 -0.18 20.51
C GLY A 619 -20.70 -0.67 19.13
N ILE A 620 -19.80 -0.71 18.15
CA ILE A 620 -20.04 -1.27 16.82
C ILE A 620 -20.27 -2.79 16.90
N GLU A 621 -19.46 -3.52 17.67
CA GLU A 621 -19.69 -4.95 17.88
C GLU A 621 -21.04 -5.23 18.54
N LEU A 622 -21.42 -4.41 19.52
CA LEU A 622 -22.74 -4.48 20.15
C LEU A 622 -23.84 -4.13 19.16
N PHE A 623 -23.65 -3.13 18.29
CA PHE A 623 -24.60 -2.77 17.24
C PHE A 623 -24.81 -3.92 16.27
N ASN A 624 -23.72 -4.50 15.76
CA ASN A 624 -23.76 -5.59 14.78
C ASN A 624 -24.39 -6.88 15.36
N LYS A 625 -24.45 -7.02 16.68
CA LYS A 625 -25.20 -8.09 17.36
C LYS A 625 -26.64 -7.68 17.70
N LYS A 626 -26.83 -6.47 18.21
CA LYS A 626 -28.07 -5.88 18.71
C LYS A 626 -28.04 -4.35 18.56
N PRO A 627 -28.54 -3.80 17.44
CA PRO A 627 -28.41 -2.37 17.10
C PRO A 627 -28.76 -1.39 18.21
N LYS A 628 -29.90 -1.61 18.90
CA LYS A 628 -30.37 -0.76 20.00
C LYS A 628 -29.39 -0.70 21.17
N ARG A 629 -28.75 -1.81 21.52
CA ARG A 629 -27.77 -1.86 22.61
C ARG A 629 -26.47 -1.16 22.22
N GLY A 630 -26.03 -1.30 20.98
CA GLY A 630 -24.85 -0.60 20.47
C GLY A 630 -25.02 0.91 20.51
N ILE A 631 -26.14 1.44 20.00
CA ILE A 631 -26.45 2.88 20.06
C ILE A 631 -26.50 3.37 21.51
N GLN A 632 -27.24 2.67 22.38
CA GLN A 632 -27.36 3.06 23.78
C GLN A 632 -25.99 3.12 24.48
N TYR A 633 -25.15 2.10 24.28
CA TYR A 633 -23.81 2.08 24.85
C TYR A 633 -22.96 3.26 24.35
N LEU A 634 -22.96 3.54 23.05
CA LEU A 634 -22.19 4.66 22.48
C LEU A 634 -22.68 6.01 23.01
N GLN A 635 -23.98 6.16 23.25
CA GLN A 635 -24.55 7.37 23.86
C GLN A 635 -24.16 7.52 25.33
N GLU A 636 -24.23 6.44 26.10
CA GLU A 636 -23.82 6.42 27.52
C GLU A 636 -22.34 6.74 27.71
N GLN A 637 -21.49 6.33 26.76
CA GLN A 637 -20.05 6.62 26.76
C GLN A 637 -19.70 7.97 26.12
N GLY A 638 -20.69 8.74 25.65
CA GLY A 638 -20.48 10.05 25.04
C GLY A 638 -19.81 10.02 23.65
N MET A 639 -19.80 8.87 22.98
CA MET A 639 -19.25 8.69 21.63
C MET A 639 -20.29 8.90 20.52
N LEU A 640 -21.57 8.94 20.88
CA LEU A 640 -22.69 9.20 19.96
C LEU A 640 -23.69 10.14 20.62
N GLY A 641 -24.19 11.13 19.88
CA GLY A 641 -25.22 12.03 20.39
C GLY A 641 -26.58 11.35 20.57
N THR A 642 -27.42 11.94 21.43
CA THR A 642 -28.81 11.50 21.65
C THR A 642 -29.81 11.89 20.54
N PRO A 643 -29.62 12.99 19.78
CA PRO A 643 -30.51 13.35 18.67
C PRO A 643 -30.58 12.26 17.58
N VAL A 644 -31.74 12.16 16.91
CA VAL A 644 -31.95 11.16 15.86
C VAL A 644 -31.10 11.44 14.62
N GLU A 645 -30.74 12.70 14.41
CA GLU A 645 -29.87 13.18 13.35
C GLU A 645 -28.44 12.64 13.52
N ASP A 646 -27.94 12.60 14.76
CA ASP A 646 -26.60 12.09 15.10
C ASP A 646 -26.54 10.57 14.89
N ILE A 647 -27.61 9.84 15.27
CA ILE A 647 -27.73 8.41 15.00
C ILE A 647 -27.77 8.16 13.49
N ALA A 648 -28.57 8.92 12.74
CA ALA A 648 -28.64 8.81 11.29
C ALA A 648 -27.28 9.09 10.62
N GLN A 649 -26.56 10.12 11.08
CA GLN A 649 -25.23 10.45 10.60
C GLN A 649 -24.22 9.33 10.90
N PHE A 650 -24.28 8.74 12.10
CA PHE A 650 -23.46 7.57 12.45
C PHE A 650 -23.71 6.39 11.50
N LEU A 651 -24.97 6.09 11.16
CA LEU A 651 -25.31 5.02 10.22
C LEU A 651 -24.82 5.29 8.78
N HIS A 652 -24.65 6.56 8.39
CA HIS A 652 -24.08 6.94 7.10
C HIS A 652 -22.54 6.87 7.08
N GLN A 653 -21.89 7.31 8.15
CA GLN A 653 -20.43 7.49 8.19
C GLN A 653 -19.66 6.23 8.59
N GLU A 654 -20.22 5.38 9.45
CA GLU A 654 -19.49 4.23 9.99
C GLU A 654 -19.56 3.02 9.04
N GLU A 655 -18.52 2.85 8.23
CA GLU A 655 -18.43 1.74 7.27
C GLU A 655 -18.35 0.35 7.92
N ARG A 656 -17.95 0.26 9.19
CA ARG A 656 -17.79 -1.01 9.93
C ARG A 656 -19.13 -1.61 10.42
N LEU A 657 -20.24 -0.90 10.24
CA LEU A 657 -21.56 -1.44 10.55
C LEU A 657 -21.97 -2.53 9.55
N ASP A 658 -22.59 -3.60 10.04
CA ASP A 658 -23.21 -4.61 9.19
C ASP A 658 -24.41 -3.99 8.46
N SER A 659 -24.32 -3.91 7.13
CA SER A 659 -25.36 -3.33 6.27
C SER A 659 -26.73 -4.00 6.43
N THR A 660 -26.75 -5.27 6.85
CA THR A 660 -27.97 -6.01 7.18
C THR A 660 -28.60 -5.49 8.47
N GLN A 661 -27.79 -5.26 9.50
CA GLN A 661 -28.26 -4.74 10.78
C GLN A 661 -28.72 -3.28 10.68
N VAL A 662 -28.04 -2.47 9.86
CA VAL A 662 -28.48 -1.10 9.55
C VAL A 662 -29.85 -1.12 8.89
N GLY A 663 -30.04 -1.93 7.85
CA GLY A 663 -31.32 -2.06 7.15
C GLY A 663 -32.44 -2.55 8.06
N ASP A 664 -32.17 -3.57 8.90
CA ASP A 664 -33.14 -4.11 9.85
C ASP A 664 -33.55 -3.08 10.91
N PHE A 665 -32.59 -2.29 11.40
CA PHE A 665 -32.83 -1.21 12.36
C PHE A 665 -33.66 -0.07 11.75
N LEU A 666 -33.32 0.42 10.56
CA LEU A 666 -34.07 1.47 9.86
C LEU A 666 -35.49 1.01 9.51
N GLY A 667 -35.62 -0.29 9.20
CA GLY A 667 -36.89 -0.92 8.88
C GLY A 667 -37.74 -1.28 10.09
N GLU A 668 -37.39 -0.96 11.34
CA GLU A 668 -38.18 -1.36 12.52
C GLU A 668 -39.40 -0.43 12.78
N SER A 669 -40.43 -0.95 13.42
CA SER A 669 -41.71 -0.27 13.64
C SER A 669 -41.73 0.68 14.85
N THR A 670 -40.72 0.61 15.71
CA THR A 670 -40.63 1.43 16.93
C THR A 670 -40.39 2.91 16.62
N ARG A 671 -40.91 3.79 17.48
CA ARG A 671 -40.88 5.27 17.28
C ARG A 671 -39.49 5.80 16.98
N LEU A 672 -38.50 5.48 17.82
CA LEU A 672 -37.11 5.89 17.63
C LEU A 672 -36.57 5.46 16.25
N ASN A 673 -36.80 4.23 15.85
CA ASN A 673 -36.32 3.68 14.57
C ASN A 673 -36.94 4.39 13.37
N LYS A 674 -38.22 4.72 13.44
CA LYS A 674 -38.90 5.51 12.41
C LYS A 674 -38.33 6.94 12.34
N GLU A 675 -38.17 7.61 13.47
CA GLU A 675 -37.60 8.96 13.51
C GLU A 675 -36.16 8.99 12.96
N VAL A 676 -35.33 8.02 13.35
CA VAL A 676 -33.97 7.86 12.80
C VAL A 676 -34.01 7.51 11.30
N MET A 677 -34.92 6.66 10.86
CA MET A 677 -35.09 6.34 9.44
C MET A 677 -35.47 7.58 8.63
N TYR A 678 -36.35 8.42 9.16
CA TYR A 678 -36.74 9.66 8.49
C TYR A 678 -35.53 10.59 8.37
N ALA A 679 -34.81 10.84 9.47
CA ALA A 679 -33.59 11.64 9.46
C ALA A 679 -32.52 11.07 8.52
N TYR A 680 -32.33 9.75 8.48
CA TYR A 680 -31.39 9.08 7.59
C TYR A 680 -31.68 9.34 6.12
N VAL A 681 -32.96 9.22 5.71
CA VAL A 681 -33.37 9.44 4.33
C VAL A 681 -33.40 10.92 3.98
N ASP A 682 -33.73 11.80 4.93
CA ASP A 682 -33.76 13.24 4.72
C ASP A 682 -32.35 13.83 4.52
N GLN A 683 -31.32 13.18 5.06
CA GLN A 683 -29.92 13.54 4.81
C GLN A 683 -29.42 13.15 3.41
N LEU A 684 -30.17 12.37 2.63
CA LEU A 684 -29.84 12.03 1.24
C LEU A 684 -30.31 13.14 0.29
N ASP A 685 -29.42 13.56 -0.61
CA ASP A 685 -29.72 14.56 -1.63
C ASP A 685 -30.10 13.91 -2.96
N PHE A 686 -31.38 14.07 -3.34
CA PHE A 686 -31.93 13.60 -4.61
C PHE A 686 -32.19 14.72 -5.61
N CYS A 687 -31.80 15.96 -5.32
CA CYS A 687 -32.09 17.10 -6.19
C CYS A 687 -31.40 16.94 -7.56
N GLY A 688 -32.18 17.00 -8.64
CA GLY A 688 -31.67 16.90 -10.02
C GLY A 688 -31.10 15.53 -10.38
N LYS A 689 -31.32 14.50 -9.56
CA LYS A 689 -31.02 13.11 -9.88
C LYS A 689 -32.20 12.49 -10.60
N ASP A 690 -31.95 11.67 -11.61
CA ASP A 690 -32.99 10.79 -12.16
C ASP A 690 -33.40 9.74 -11.12
N PHE A 691 -34.57 9.11 -11.35
CA PHE A 691 -35.18 8.23 -10.37
C PHE A 691 -34.35 6.97 -10.08
N VAL A 692 -33.68 6.42 -11.09
CA VAL A 692 -32.86 5.20 -10.92
C VAL A 692 -31.58 5.54 -10.16
N SER A 693 -30.92 6.65 -10.50
CA SER A 693 -29.76 7.16 -9.77
C SER A 693 -30.08 7.45 -8.30
N ALA A 694 -31.23 8.09 -8.02
CA ALA A 694 -31.66 8.34 -6.64
C ALA A 694 -31.92 7.04 -5.88
N LEU A 695 -32.58 6.05 -6.51
CA LEU A 695 -32.81 4.74 -5.90
C LEU A 695 -31.50 3.97 -5.64
N ARG A 696 -30.50 4.12 -6.51
CA ARG A 696 -29.15 3.55 -6.28
C ARG A 696 -28.49 4.16 -5.04
N ILE A 697 -28.51 5.49 -4.91
CA ILE A 697 -27.97 6.20 -3.75
C ILE A 697 -28.68 5.74 -2.47
N PHE A 698 -30.00 5.63 -2.51
CA PHE A 698 -30.80 5.19 -1.36
C PHE A 698 -30.43 3.77 -0.88
N LEU A 699 -30.21 2.83 -1.81
CA LEU A 699 -29.91 1.43 -1.51
C LEU A 699 -28.41 1.14 -1.30
N GLU A 700 -27.56 2.16 -1.39
CA GLU A 700 -26.11 2.01 -1.22
C GLU A 700 -25.70 1.81 0.24
N GLY A 701 -26.42 2.44 1.19
CA GLY A 701 -26.05 2.47 2.60
C GLY A 701 -26.35 1.20 3.40
N PHE A 702 -27.35 0.41 2.98
CA PHE A 702 -27.85 -0.72 3.75
C PHE A 702 -28.39 -1.84 2.86
N ARG A 703 -28.63 -3.02 3.45
CA ARG A 703 -29.29 -4.14 2.77
C ARG A 703 -30.78 -4.15 3.12
N LEU A 704 -31.64 -4.28 2.11
CA LEU A 704 -33.09 -4.35 2.34
C LEU A 704 -33.46 -5.52 3.27
N PRO A 705 -34.29 -5.28 4.31
CA PRO A 705 -34.79 -6.34 5.19
C PRO A 705 -35.61 -7.40 4.44
N GLY A 706 -35.70 -8.61 4.99
CA GLY A 706 -36.51 -9.69 4.40
C GLY A 706 -38.02 -9.60 4.68
N GLU A 707 -38.43 -8.74 5.61
CA GLU A 707 -39.83 -8.58 6.03
C GLU A 707 -40.55 -7.51 5.20
N ALA A 708 -41.67 -7.87 4.57
CA ALA A 708 -42.45 -6.99 3.69
C ALA A 708 -42.73 -5.61 4.31
N GLN A 709 -43.20 -5.60 5.57
CA GLN A 709 -43.59 -4.37 6.27
C GLN A 709 -42.42 -3.42 6.52
N LYS A 710 -41.19 -3.94 6.62
CA LYS A 710 -39.98 -3.13 6.81
C LYS A 710 -39.55 -2.47 5.51
N ILE A 711 -39.58 -3.23 4.41
CA ILE A 711 -39.31 -2.72 3.05
C ILE A 711 -40.32 -1.62 2.70
N ASP A 712 -41.60 -1.87 2.99
CA ASP A 712 -42.71 -0.95 2.72
C ASP A 712 -42.43 0.46 3.25
N ARG A 713 -42.11 0.58 4.54
CA ARG A 713 -41.81 1.86 5.19
C ARG A 713 -40.59 2.57 4.61
N LEU A 714 -39.56 1.83 4.22
CA LEU A 714 -38.36 2.40 3.60
C LEU A 714 -38.68 2.96 2.21
N MET A 715 -39.46 2.23 1.42
CA MET A 715 -39.87 2.64 0.07
C MET A 715 -40.83 3.84 0.10
N GLU A 716 -41.77 3.88 1.05
CA GLU A 716 -42.66 5.03 1.25
C GLU A 716 -41.87 6.31 1.54
N LYS A 717 -40.92 6.26 2.49
CA LYS A 717 -40.10 7.43 2.84
C LYS A 717 -39.19 7.84 1.68
N PHE A 718 -38.61 6.90 0.95
CA PHE A 718 -37.83 7.19 -0.27
C PHE A 718 -38.67 7.93 -1.31
N ALA A 719 -39.87 7.42 -1.62
CA ALA A 719 -40.76 8.00 -2.62
C ALA A 719 -41.17 9.44 -2.23
N ALA A 720 -41.56 9.65 -0.97
CA ALA A 720 -41.87 10.97 -0.45
C ALA A 720 -40.67 11.93 -0.60
N ARG A 721 -39.48 11.50 -0.18
CA ARG A 721 -38.26 12.32 -0.23
C ARG A 721 -37.85 12.67 -1.67
N TYR A 722 -37.95 11.74 -2.61
CA TYR A 722 -37.62 12.00 -4.01
C TYR A 722 -38.51 13.08 -4.61
N LEU A 723 -39.82 13.03 -4.35
CA LEU A 723 -40.76 14.06 -4.79
C LEU A 723 -40.48 15.41 -4.13
N GLU A 724 -40.19 15.43 -2.82
CA GLU A 724 -39.82 16.66 -2.11
C GLU A 724 -38.59 17.35 -2.70
N CYS A 725 -37.56 16.59 -3.08
CA CYS A 725 -36.33 17.15 -3.66
C CYS A 725 -36.50 17.65 -5.10
N ASN A 726 -37.52 17.17 -5.82
CA ASN A 726 -37.69 17.40 -7.26
C ASN A 726 -39.05 18.05 -7.60
N GLN A 727 -39.64 18.79 -6.65
CA GLN A 727 -40.93 19.46 -6.84
C GLN A 727 -40.93 20.34 -8.10
N GLY A 728 -41.89 20.09 -9.00
CA GLY A 728 -42.02 20.80 -10.28
C GLY A 728 -41.16 20.27 -11.44
N GLN A 729 -40.29 19.27 -11.20
CA GLN A 729 -39.47 18.60 -12.22
C GLN A 729 -39.85 17.13 -12.44
N THR A 730 -40.60 16.51 -11.52
CA THR A 730 -41.03 15.11 -11.65
C THR A 730 -42.29 14.95 -12.51
N MET A 731 -42.32 13.91 -13.34
CA MET A 731 -43.52 13.49 -14.09
C MET A 731 -44.51 12.62 -13.28
N PHE A 732 -44.24 12.44 -11.99
CA PHE A 732 -45.06 11.66 -11.05
C PHE A 732 -46.21 12.51 -10.52
N ALA A 733 -47.43 11.98 -10.55
CA ALA A 733 -48.63 12.63 -10.05
C ALA A 733 -48.67 12.62 -8.52
N SER A 734 -48.12 11.58 -7.90
CA SER A 734 -48.18 11.34 -6.46
C SER A 734 -46.95 10.57 -5.96
N ALA A 735 -46.72 10.58 -4.64
CA ALA A 735 -45.69 9.74 -4.02
C ALA A 735 -45.98 8.24 -4.25
N ASP A 736 -47.25 7.87 -4.35
CA ASP A 736 -47.69 6.51 -4.65
C ASP A 736 -47.16 6.03 -6.02
N THR A 737 -47.12 6.93 -7.01
CA THR A 737 -46.55 6.62 -8.33
C THR A 737 -45.06 6.26 -8.22
N ALA A 738 -44.29 7.07 -7.49
CA ALA A 738 -42.86 6.83 -7.26
C ALA A 738 -42.64 5.56 -6.44
N TYR A 739 -43.45 5.33 -5.41
CA TYR A 739 -43.42 4.13 -4.58
C TYR A 739 -43.62 2.86 -5.43
N VAL A 740 -44.69 2.80 -6.25
CA VAL A 740 -44.96 1.65 -7.12
C VAL A 740 -43.84 1.45 -8.14
N LEU A 741 -43.34 2.55 -8.72
CA LEU A 741 -42.24 2.50 -9.68
C LEU A 741 -40.95 1.96 -9.04
N ALA A 742 -40.61 2.36 -7.81
CA ALA A 742 -39.44 1.85 -7.09
C ALA A 742 -39.50 0.33 -6.89
N TYR A 743 -40.66 -0.20 -6.48
CA TYR A 743 -40.89 -1.65 -6.39
C TYR A 743 -40.73 -2.35 -7.75
N SER A 744 -41.26 -1.74 -8.81
CA SER A 744 -41.13 -2.30 -10.16
C SER A 744 -39.66 -2.41 -10.60
N ILE A 745 -38.82 -1.44 -10.23
CA ILE A 745 -37.39 -1.39 -10.60
C ILE A 745 -36.58 -2.41 -9.80
N ILE A 746 -36.87 -2.58 -8.51
CA ILE A 746 -36.22 -3.60 -7.67
C ILE A 746 -36.55 -5.00 -8.19
N MET A 747 -37.80 -5.22 -8.59
CA MET A 747 -38.23 -6.48 -9.22
C MET A 747 -37.52 -6.70 -10.56
N LEU A 748 -37.47 -5.68 -11.43
CA LEU A 748 -36.78 -5.75 -12.72
C LEU A 748 -35.28 -6.06 -12.55
N THR A 749 -34.62 -5.45 -11.58
CA THR A 749 -33.21 -5.73 -11.26
C THR A 749 -33.00 -7.20 -10.93
N THR A 750 -33.88 -7.79 -10.13
CA THR A 750 -33.79 -9.20 -9.74
C THR A 750 -34.04 -10.12 -10.93
N ASP A 751 -35.03 -9.80 -11.75
CA ASP A 751 -35.40 -10.56 -12.94
C ASP A 751 -34.26 -10.57 -14.00
N LEU A 752 -33.70 -9.40 -14.31
CA LEU A 752 -32.67 -9.27 -15.35
C LEU A 752 -31.30 -9.84 -14.94
N HIS A 753 -30.94 -9.80 -13.65
CA HIS A 753 -29.58 -10.11 -13.19
C HIS A 753 -29.45 -11.38 -12.35
N SER A 754 -30.55 -12.03 -11.93
CA SER A 754 -30.48 -13.29 -11.19
C SER A 754 -30.25 -14.49 -12.13
N PRO A 755 -29.24 -15.34 -11.88
CA PRO A 755 -29.01 -16.55 -12.69
C PRO A 755 -30.10 -17.61 -12.51
N GLN A 756 -30.96 -17.48 -11.49
CA GLN A 756 -32.07 -18.41 -11.24
C GLN A 756 -33.28 -18.12 -12.15
N VAL A 757 -33.38 -16.91 -12.70
CA VAL A 757 -34.48 -16.50 -13.59
C VAL A 757 -34.14 -16.89 -15.02
N LYS A 758 -34.82 -17.93 -15.51
CA LYS A 758 -34.59 -18.47 -16.87
C LYS A 758 -35.24 -17.63 -17.97
N ASN A 759 -36.43 -17.12 -17.69
CA ASN A 759 -37.21 -16.32 -18.63
C ASN A 759 -37.28 -14.90 -18.07
N LYS A 760 -36.53 -13.99 -18.69
CA LYS A 760 -36.45 -12.60 -18.27
C LYS A 760 -37.58 -11.78 -18.90
N MET A 761 -38.10 -10.82 -18.15
CA MET A 761 -39.09 -9.85 -18.57
C MET A 761 -38.54 -9.00 -19.71
N THR A 762 -39.26 -8.86 -20.81
CA THR A 762 -38.84 -7.97 -21.91
C THR A 762 -39.19 -6.52 -21.63
N LYS A 763 -38.58 -5.59 -22.35
CA LYS A 763 -38.88 -4.15 -22.25
C LYS A 763 -40.37 -3.85 -22.43
N GLU A 764 -41.01 -4.49 -23.40
CA GLU A 764 -42.45 -4.32 -23.68
C GLU A 764 -43.31 -4.88 -22.54
N GLN A 765 -42.89 -5.98 -21.92
CA GLN A 765 -43.58 -6.56 -20.76
C GLN A 765 -43.47 -5.64 -19.54
N TYR A 766 -42.29 -5.05 -19.31
CA TYR A 766 -42.07 -4.08 -18.24
C TYR A 766 -42.89 -2.81 -18.40
N ILE A 767 -42.98 -2.26 -19.62
CA ILE A 767 -43.84 -1.10 -19.93
C ILE A 767 -45.32 -1.45 -19.68
N LYS A 768 -45.77 -2.62 -20.16
CA LYS A 768 -47.17 -3.05 -19.98
C LYS A 768 -47.53 -3.25 -18.49
N MET A 769 -46.59 -3.76 -17.70
CA MET A 769 -46.76 -4.01 -16.28
C MET A 769 -46.96 -2.71 -15.47
N ASN A 770 -46.36 -1.61 -15.92
CA ASN A 770 -46.41 -0.30 -15.26
C ASN A 770 -47.50 0.63 -15.84
N ARG A 771 -48.51 0.09 -16.54
CA ARG A 771 -49.64 0.89 -17.04
C ARG A 771 -50.56 1.33 -15.90
N GLY A 772 -51.03 2.57 -15.98
CA GLY A 772 -51.97 3.15 -15.02
C GLY A 772 -51.40 3.50 -13.65
N ILE A 773 -50.08 3.38 -13.44
CA ILE A 773 -49.46 3.61 -12.11
C ILE A 773 -49.38 5.08 -11.70
N ASN A 774 -49.61 6.02 -12.64
CA ASN A 774 -49.51 7.45 -12.43
C ASN A 774 -50.90 8.07 -12.23
N ASP A 775 -51.56 7.79 -11.10
CA ASP A 775 -52.95 8.15 -10.80
C ASP A 775 -53.92 7.77 -11.94
N SER A 776 -53.91 6.49 -12.32
CA SER A 776 -54.68 5.92 -13.44
C SER A 776 -54.27 6.40 -14.84
N LYS A 777 -53.15 7.12 -14.96
CA LYS A 777 -52.49 7.43 -16.24
C LYS A 777 -51.21 6.62 -16.41
N ASP A 778 -50.72 6.56 -17.64
CA ASP A 778 -49.46 5.92 -17.97
C ASP A 778 -48.28 6.91 -17.79
N LEU A 779 -47.13 6.40 -17.35
CA LEU A 779 -45.87 7.11 -17.52
C LEU A 779 -45.42 7.04 -18.99
N PRO A 780 -44.64 8.01 -19.49
CA PRO A 780 -44.14 7.99 -20.87
C PRO A 780 -43.39 6.68 -21.19
N GLU A 781 -43.71 6.05 -22.31
CA GLU A 781 -43.07 4.77 -22.71
C GLU A 781 -41.56 4.93 -22.91
N GLU A 782 -41.10 6.08 -23.39
CA GLU A 782 -39.68 6.42 -23.53
C GLU A 782 -38.95 6.46 -22.19
N TYR A 783 -39.62 6.94 -21.13
CA TYR A 783 -39.06 7.01 -19.79
C TYR A 783 -38.89 5.60 -19.18
N LEU A 784 -39.94 4.77 -19.27
CA LEU A 784 -39.88 3.37 -18.82
C LEU A 784 -38.88 2.54 -19.65
N SER A 785 -38.74 2.85 -20.95
CA SER A 785 -37.73 2.23 -21.82
C SER A 785 -36.32 2.57 -21.35
N THR A 786 -36.06 3.84 -21.02
CA THR A 786 -34.76 4.30 -20.53
C THR A 786 -34.39 3.62 -19.21
N ILE A 787 -35.35 3.50 -18.29
CA ILE A 787 -35.16 2.77 -17.03
C ILE A 787 -34.80 1.30 -17.29
N TYR A 788 -35.52 0.62 -18.19
CA TYR A 788 -35.23 -0.78 -18.52
C TYR A 788 -33.81 -0.95 -19.07
N GLU A 789 -33.42 -0.12 -20.03
CA GLU A 789 -32.10 -0.16 -20.67
C GLU A 789 -30.98 0.16 -19.67
N GLU A 790 -31.20 1.09 -18.74
CA GLU A 790 -30.24 1.40 -17.69
C GLU A 790 -30.07 0.25 -16.69
N ILE A 791 -31.17 -0.38 -16.26
CA ILE A 791 -31.11 -1.53 -15.36
C ILE A 791 -30.48 -2.73 -16.05
N GLU A 792 -30.80 -2.99 -17.32
CA GLU A 792 -30.16 -4.03 -18.13
C GLU A 792 -28.64 -3.82 -18.23
N GLY A 793 -28.21 -2.59 -18.49
CA GLY A 793 -26.79 -2.24 -18.58
C GLY A 793 -26.06 -2.26 -17.23
N LYS A 794 -26.72 -1.88 -16.13
CA LYS A 794 -26.12 -1.77 -14.80
C LYS A 794 -27.09 -2.20 -13.70
N LYS A 795 -26.85 -3.37 -13.10
CA LYS A 795 -27.57 -3.86 -11.91
C LYS A 795 -27.57 -2.83 -10.78
N ILE A 796 -28.68 -2.68 -10.05
CA ILE A 796 -28.66 -2.01 -8.73
C ILE A 796 -27.91 -2.93 -7.75
N ALA A 797 -26.72 -2.51 -7.36
CA ALA A 797 -25.92 -3.20 -6.35
C ALA A 797 -26.35 -2.71 -4.96
N MET A 798 -26.83 -3.63 -4.13
CA MET A 798 -26.96 -3.41 -2.68
C MET A 798 -25.58 -3.69 -2.05
N LYS A 799 -25.22 -2.98 -0.96
CA LYS A 799 -23.94 -3.15 -0.27
C LYS A 799 -23.68 -4.62 0.06
N GLU A 800 -22.69 -5.24 -0.59
CA GLU A 800 -22.27 -6.62 -0.30
C GLU A 800 -21.81 -6.71 1.16
N THR A 801 -22.11 -7.81 1.84
CA THR A 801 -21.61 -8.05 3.18
C THR A 801 -20.09 -8.15 3.10
N LYS A 802 -19.38 -7.08 3.46
CA LYS A 802 -17.98 -7.20 3.90
C LYS A 802 -18.07 -8.08 5.15
N GLU A 803 -17.67 -9.34 5.05
CA GLU A 803 -17.46 -10.17 6.25
C GLU A 803 -16.31 -9.54 7.04
N HIS A 804 -16.61 -8.49 7.80
CA HIS A 804 -15.75 -7.89 8.82
C HIS A 804 -16.07 -8.48 10.19
N THR A 805 -16.52 -9.73 10.20
CA THR A 805 -16.67 -10.51 11.42
C THR A 805 -15.33 -11.17 11.68
N ILE A 806 -14.65 -10.69 12.73
CA ILE A 806 -13.62 -11.43 13.48
C ILE A 806 -13.98 -12.91 13.44
N ALA A 807 -13.08 -13.73 12.91
CA ALA A 807 -13.12 -15.18 12.77
C ALA A 807 -14.08 -15.87 13.78
N THR A 808 -15.38 -15.91 13.46
CA THR A 808 -16.37 -16.59 14.27
C THR A 808 -16.90 -17.75 13.44
N LYS A 809 -16.15 -18.86 13.53
CA LYS A 809 -16.59 -20.25 13.36
C LYS A 809 -17.85 -20.44 12.50
N SER A 810 -17.68 -20.47 11.18
CA SER A 810 -18.67 -21.05 10.26
C SER A 810 -18.07 -22.27 9.57
N ASN A 811 -18.65 -23.43 9.90
CA ASN A 811 -18.50 -24.75 9.29
C ASN A 811 -17.08 -25.24 8.91
N LYS A 812 -16.52 -26.05 9.81
CA LYS A 812 -15.47 -27.04 9.52
C LYS A 812 -15.94 -27.99 8.41
N GLN A 813 -15.74 -27.62 7.14
CA GLN A 813 -15.70 -28.61 6.08
C GLN A 813 -14.38 -29.37 6.21
N ASN A 814 -14.49 -30.63 6.60
CA ASN A 814 -13.38 -31.56 6.67
C ASN A 814 -12.85 -31.76 5.23
N VAL A 815 -11.74 -31.09 4.89
CA VAL A 815 -11.16 -31.17 3.55
C VAL A 815 -10.44 -32.51 3.41
N ALA A 816 -11.12 -33.52 2.87
CA ALA A 816 -10.67 -34.91 2.82
C ALA A 816 -9.52 -35.18 1.83
N SER A 817 -9.04 -34.18 1.05
CA SER A 817 -7.96 -34.38 0.06
C SER A 817 -7.05 -33.16 -0.09
N GLU A 818 -5.73 -33.41 -0.15
CA GLU A 818 -4.67 -32.44 -0.44
C GLU A 818 -4.96 -31.61 -1.71
N LYS A 819 -5.54 -32.25 -2.74
CA LYS A 819 -5.87 -31.60 -4.02
C LYS A 819 -7.00 -30.57 -3.84
N GLN A 820 -7.98 -30.87 -3.00
CA GLN A 820 -9.10 -29.97 -2.71
C GLN A 820 -8.66 -28.80 -1.82
N ARG A 821 -7.74 -29.04 -0.88
CA ARG A 821 -7.12 -27.97 -0.07
C ARG A 821 -6.37 -26.96 -0.93
N ARG A 822 -5.57 -27.43 -1.89
CA ARG A 822 -4.84 -26.56 -2.83
C ARG A 822 -5.77 -25.73 -3.72
N LEU A 823 -6.89 -26.31 -4.15
CA LEU A 823 -7.87 -25.59 -4.95
C LEU A 823 -8.54 -24.47 -4.14
N LEU A 824 -8.97 -24.77 -2.91
CA LEU A 824 -9.57 -23.79 -2.00
C LEU A 824 -8.59 -22.66 -1.68
N TYR A 825 -7.34 -23.02 -1.37
CA TYR A 825 -6.28 -22.03 -1.14
C TYR A 825 -6.05 -21.13 -2.36
N ASN A 826 -5.99 -21.68 -3.58
CA ASN A 826 -5.84 -20.87 -4.78
C ASN A 826 -7.03 -19.92 -5.01
N LEU A 827 -8.26 -20.37 -4.76
CA LEU A 827 -9.46 -19.55 -4.85
C LEU A 827 -9.45 -18.40 -3.83
N GLU A 828 -9.08 -18.69 -2.58
CA GLU A 828 -8.95 -17.69 -1.52
C GLU A 828 -7.83 -16.69 -1.81
N MET A 829 -6.66 -17.14 -2.30
CA MET A 829 -5.58 -16.24 -2.73
C MET A 829 -6.01 -15.34 -3.89
N GLU A 830 -6.78 -15.86 -4.85
CA GLU A 830 -7.30 -15.03 -5.94
C GLU A 830 -8.31 -13.99 -5.42
N GLN A 831 -9.15 -14.36 -4.46
CA GLN A 831 -10.08 -13.43 -3.82
C GLN A 831 -9.35 -12.38 -2.98
N MET A 832 -8.31 -12.79 -2.24
CA MET A 832 -7.43 -11.90 -1.49
C MET A 832 -6.72 -10.92 -2.45
N ALA A 833 -6.24 -11.40 -3.61
CA ALA A 833 -5.63 -10.55 -4.63
C ALA A 833 -6.59 -9.49 -5.15
N LYS A 834 -7.84 -9.88 -5.44
CA LYS A 834 -8.89 -8.97 -5.92
C LYS A 834 -9.22 -7.91 -4.87
N THR A 835 -9.41 -8.33 -3.62
CA THR A 835 -9.76 -7.45 -2.50
C THR A 835 -8.62 -6.48 -2.19
N ALA A 836 -7.40 -6.98 -1.99
CA ALA A 836 -6.23 -6.18 -1.72
C ALA A 836 -5.94 -5.19 -2.87
N LYS A 837 -6.15 -5.61 -4.13
CA LYS A 837 -6.00 -4.73 -5.29
C LYS A 837 -7.03 -3.59 -5.27
N ALA A 838 -8.31 -3.89 -5.08
CA ALA A 838 -9.37 -2.88 -5.07
C ALA A 838 -9.15 -1.86 -3.95
N LEU A 839 -8.80 -2.31 -2.75
CA LEU A 839 -8.46 -1.43 -1.62
C LEU A 839 -7.22 -0.58 -1.92
N MET A 840 -6.18 -1.18 -2.50
CA MET A 840 -4.95 -0.46 -2.86
C MET A 840 -5.19 0.64 -3.91
N GLU A 841 -6.04 0.37 -4.90
CA GLU A 841 -6.46 1.35 -5.91
C GLU A 841 -7.30 2.47 -5.27
N ALA A 842 -8.22 2.15 -4.36
CA ALA A 842 -9.04 3.13 -3.65
C ALA A 842 -8.20 4.11 -2.81
N VAL A 843 -7.17 3.62 -2.12
CA VAL A 843 -6.29 4.47 -1.29
C VAL A 843 -5.12 5.09 -2.06
N SER A 844 -4.95 4.79 -3.35
CA SER A 844 -3.77 5.20 -4.14
C SER A 844 -3.62 6.72 -4.29
N HIS A 845 -4.73 7.47 -4.19
CA HIS A 845 -4.76 8.94 -4.23
C HIS A 845 -4.88 9.57 -2.85
N ALA A 846 -5.10 8.77 -1.79
CA ALA A 846 -5.28 9.28 -0.45
C ALA A 846 -3.97 9.87 0.11
N LYS A 847 -4.10 11.02 0.77
CA LYS A 847 -3.07 11.63 1.61
C LYS A 847 -3.53 11.48 3.06
N ALA A 848 -2.74 10.77 3.85
CA ALA A 848 -2.97 10.61 5.28
C ALA A 848 -1.70 11.07 6.01
N PRO A 849 -1.82 11.86 7.09
CA PRO A 849 -0.68 12.26 7.90
C PRO A 849 -0.08 11.02 8.59
N PHE A 850 1.24 10.98 8.65
CA PHE A 850 2.00 9.94 9.34
C PHE A 850 2.83 10.60 10.44
N THR A 851 2.73 10.07 11.66
CA THR A 851 3.49 10.55 12.82
C THR A 851 4.65 9.59 13.08
N SER A 852 5.88 10.08 13.01
CA SER A 852 7.03 9.31 13.52
C SER A 852 7.14 9.54 15.02
N ALA A 853 6.99 8.49 15.81
CA ALA A 853 7.02 8.57 17.26
C ALA A 853 8.41 8.98 17.76
N THR A 854 8.49 9.82 18.78
CA THR A 854 9.75 10.23 19.42
C THR A 854 9.71 10.10 20.94
N HIS A 855 8.51 10.11 21.54
CA HIS A 855 8.35 10.02 22.98
C HIS A 855 8.51 8.58 23.53
N LEU A 856 9.25 8.43 24.63
CA LEU A 856 9.58 7.11 25.22
C LEU A 856 8.37 6.42 25.87
N ASP A 857 7.46 7.23 26.42
CA ASP A 857 6.32 6.74 27.21
C ASP A 857 5.23 6.04 26.37
N HIS A 858 5.27 6.08 25.04
CA HIS A 858 4.36 5.29 24.20
C HIS A 858 4.42 3.79 24.51
N VAL A 859 5.55 3.29 25.00
CA VAL A 859 5.72 1.87 25.36
C VAL A 859 4.75 1.44 26.46
N ARG A 860 4.42 2.31 27.42
CA ARG A 860 3.54 1.97 28.55
C ARG A 860 2.14 1.53 28.08
N PRO A 861 1.35 2.35 27.35
CA PRO A 861 0.05 1.93 26.87
C PRO A 861 0.14 0.80 25.83
N MET A 862 1.21 0.73 25.02
CA MET A 862 1.45 -0.41 24.12
C MET A 862 1.56 -1.73 24.88
N PHE A 863 2.38 -1.80 25.92
CA PHE A 863 2.56 -3.03 26.70
C PHE A 863 1.30 -3.40 27.48
N LYS A 864 0.59 -2.40 28.02
CA LYS A 864 -0.71 -2.58 28.70
C LYS A 864 -1.74 -3.26 27.80
N LEU A 865 -1.71 -2.98 26.50
CA LEU A 865 -2.62 -3.58 25.52
C LEU A 865 -2.35 -5.07 25.29
N VAL A 866 -1.08 -5.52 25.38
CA VAL A 866 -0.68 -6.85 24.86
C VAL A 866 -0.02 -7.78 25.88
N TRP A 867 0.14 -7.39 27.14
CA TRP A 867 0.82 -8.23 28.13
C TRP A 867 0.11 -9.58 28.40
N THR A 868 -1.22 -9.62 28.36
CA THR A 868 -1.97 -10.87 28.60
C THR A 868 -1.76 -11.95 27.53
N PRO A 869 -1.89 -11.68 26.21
CA PRO A 869 -1.58 -12.68 25.20
C PRO A 869 -0.10 -13.08 25.20
N LEU A 870 0.82 -12.18 25.54
CA LEU A 870 2.24 -12.49 25.69
C LEU A 870 2.50 -13.46 26.85
N LEU A 871 1.96 -13.17 28.04
CA LEU A 871 2.07 -14.04 29.21
C LEU A 871 1.53 -15.45 28.93
N ALA A 872 0.38 -15.53 28.25
CA ALA A 872 -0.22 -16.80 27.84
C ALA A 872 0.71 -17.60 26.90
N ALA A 873 1.28 -16.95 25.88
CA ALA A 873 2.21 -17.59 24.94
C ALA A 873 3.43 -18.18 25.63
N TYR A 874 4.09 -17.41 26.50
CA TYR A 874 5.30 -17.86 27.19
C TYR A 874 5.00 -18.95 28.23
N SER A 875 3.90 -18.83 28.96
CA SER A 875 3.49 -19.82 29.97
C SER A 875 3.14 -21.16 29.33
N ILE A 876 2.37 -21.16 28.24
CA ILE A 876 2.04 -22.38 27.47
C ILE A 876 3.31 -22.96 26.82
N GLY A 877 4.22 -22.08 26.35
CA GLY A 877 5.58 -22.41 25.95
C GLY A 877 6.31 -23.29 26.96
N LEU A 878 6.46 -22.80 28.18
CA LEU A 878 7.18 -23.47 29.27
C LEU A 878 6.46 -24.73 29.78
N GLN A 879 5.13 -24.72 29.81
CA GLN A 879 4.33 -25.84 30.29
C GLN A 879 4.37 -27.03 29.32
N ASN A 880 4.09 -26.78 28.04
CA ASN A 880 3.77 -27.84 27.07
C ASN A 880 4.95 -28.20 26.14
N CYS A 881 6.10 -27.52 26.24
CA CYS A 881 7.26 -27.79 25.41
C CYS A 881 8.49 -28.09 26.27
N ASP A 882 9.21 -29.15 25.91
CA ASP A 882 10.47 -29.54 26.56
C ASP A 882 11.71 -29.17 25.72
N GLU A 883 11.51 -28.54 24.55
CA GLU A 883 12.59 -28.01 23.72
C GLU A 883 13.32 -26.85 24.40
N THR A 884 14.65 -26.96 24.52
CA THR A 884 15.49 -25.96 25.20
C THR A 884 15.38 -24.56 24.57
N GLU A 885 15.32 -24.48 23.24
CA GLU A 885 15.20 -23.22 22.52
C GLU A 885 13.86 -22.51 22.79
N VAL A 886 12.76 -23.26 22.83
CA VAL A 886 11.43 -22.72 23.17
C VAL A 886 11.42 -22.21 24.61
N ALA A 887 11.98 -22.97 25.55
CA ALA A 887 12.10 -22.55 26.94
C ALA A 887 12.94 -21.27 27.06
N SER A 888 14.07 -21.18 26.35
CA SER A 888 14.92 -20.00 26.35
C SER A 888 14.20 -18.76 25.82
N LEU A 889 13.46 -18.88 24.71
CA LEU A 889 12.68 -17.76 24.15
C LEU A 889 11.59 -17.29 25.12
N CYS A 890 10.90 -18.22 25.78
CA CYS A 890 9.88 -17.89 26.76
C CYS A 890 10.45 -17.15 27.98
N LEU A 891 11.57 -17.64 28.53
CA LEU A 891 12.25 -17.00 29.66
C LEU A 891 12.78 -15.61 29.29
N GLU A 892 13.34 -15.47 28.09
CA GLU A 892 13.78 -14.18 27.57
C GLU A 892 12.61 -13.18 27.42
N GLY A 893 11.49 -13.63 26.88
CA GLY A 893 10.28 -12.83 26.73
C GLY A 893 9.72 -12.38 28.08
N ILE A 894 9.63 -13.29 29.05
CA ILE A 894 9.19 -12.95 30.41
C ILE A 894 10.15 -11.94 31.06
N ARG A 895 11.46 -12.11 30.90
CA ARG A 895 12.45 -11.16 31.42
C ARG A 895 12.25 -9.76 30.83
N CYS A 896 12.08 -9.65 29.51
CA CYS A 896 11.81 -8.36 28.86
C CYS A 896 10.49 -7.74 29.34
N ALA A 897 9.44 -8.55 29.51
CA ALA A 897 8.14 -8.08 30.02
C ALA A 897 8.24 -7.53 31.45
N ILE A 898 8.96 -8.23 32.34
CA ILE A 898 9.23 -7.75 33.71
C ILE A 898 10.01 -6.42 33.68
N ARG A 899 11.02 -6.32 32.81
CA ARG A 899 11.81 -5.08 32.62
C ARG A 899 10.90 -3.90 32.25
N ILE A 900 10.04 -4.05 31.25
CA ILE A 900 9.11 -3.00 30.81
C ILE A 900 8.18 -2.62 31.97
N ALA A 901 7.59 -3.61 32.65
CA ALA A 901 6.70 -3.36 33.77
C ALA A 901 7.41 -2.63 34.93
N CYS A 902 8.69 -2.92 35.16
CA CYS A 902 9.54 -2.21 36.13
C CYS A 902 9.80 -0.76 35.73
N ILE A 903 10.16 -0.51 34.46
CA ILE A 903 10.42 0.83 33.93
C ILE A 903 9.22 1.76 34.13
N PHE A 904 8.02 1.27 33.84
CA PHE A 904 6.79 2.07 33.88
C PHE A 904 5.95 1.89 35.16
N GLY A 905 6.48 1.19 36.18
CA GLY A 905 5.78 1.02 37.47
C GLY A 905 4.47 0.23 37.39
N MET A 906 4.34 -0.69 36.43
CA MET A 906 3.12 -1.47 36.16
C MET A 906 3.02 -2.69 37.09
N GLN A 907 2.43 -2.47 38.27
CA GLN A 907 2.47 -3.44 39.38
C GLN A 907 1.77 -4.77 39.04
N LEU A 908 0.56 -4.73 38.47
CA LEU A 908 -0.24 -5.91 38.16
C LEU A 908 0.51 -6.83 37.16
N GLU A 909 1.00 -6.23 36.09
CA GLU A 909 1.72 -6.90 35.02
C GLU A 909 3.02 -7.50 35.56
N ARG A 910 3.81 -6.71 36.30
CA ARG A 910 5.06 -7.16 36.93
C ARG A 910 4.83 -8.35 37.84
N ASP A 911 3.86 -8.26 38.74
CA ASP A 911 3.56 -9.32 39.71
C ASP A 911 3.12 -10.60 39.00
N ALA A 912 2.28 -10.50 37.96
CA ALA A 912 1.83 -11.65 37.18
C ALA A 912 3.00 -12.40 36.49
N TYR A 913 3.95 -11.68 35.88
CA TYR A 913 5.10 -12.31 35.24
C TYR A 913 6.09 -12.91 36.24
N VAL A 914 6.35 -12.23 37.37
CA VAL A 914 7.21 -12.77 38.44
C VAL A 914 6.59 -14.02 39.05
N GLN A 915 5.28 -14.01 39.31
CA GLN A 915 4.56 -15.16 39.84
C GLN A 915 4.58 -16.34 38.86
N ALA A 916 4.49 -16.07 37.56
CA ALA A 916 4.64 -17.12 36.54
C ALA A 916 6.03 -17.77 36.59
N LEU A 917 7.12 -16.99 36.68
CA LEU A 917 8.49 -17.53 36.84
C LEU A 917 8.62 -18.35 38.13
N ALA A 918 8.13 -17.81 39.26
CA ALA A 918 8.15 -18.49 40.55
C ALA A 918 7.49 -19.87 40.46
N ARG A 919 6.30 -19.95 39.85
CA ARG A 919 5.57 -21.21 39.65
C ARG A 919 6.35 -22.22 38.80
N PHE A 920 6.98 -21.79 37.72
CA PHE A 920 7.74 -22.69 36.83
C PHE A 920 9.10 -23.10 37.40
N SER A 921 9.59 -22.46 38.46
CA SER A 921 10.80 -22.89 39.18
C SER A 921 10.64 -24.23 39.91
N LEU A 922 9.40 -24.62 40.25
CA LEU A 922 9.05 -25.75 41.11
C LEU A 922 9.63 -25.69 42.54
N LEU A 923 10.24 -24.58 42.96
CA LEU A 923 10.81 -24.44 44.30
C LEU A 923 9.75 -24.26 45.39
N THR A 924 8.57 -23.76 45.03
CA THR A 924 7.42 -23.57 45.94
C THR A 924 6.40 -24.71 45.88
N ALA A 925 6.65 -25.75 45.07
CA ALA A 925 5.74 -26.87 44.92
C ALA A 925 5.93 -27.90 46.05
N SER A 926 4.85 -28.34 46.68
CA SER A 926 4.86 -29.37 47.74
C SER A 926 5.21 -30.79 47.23
N SER A 927 5.46 -30.94 45.93
CA SER A 927 5.85 -32.18 45.26
C SER A 927 7.37 -32.41 45.32
N SER A 928 7.80 -33.67 45.35
CA SER A 928 9.22 -34.03 45.48
C SER A 928 10.07 -33.48 44.31
N ILE A 929 11.25 -32.93 44.64
CA ILE A 929 12.26 -32.34 43.74
C ILE A 929 12.73 -33.26 42.59
N THR A 930 12.36 -34.55 42.62
CA THR A 930 12.70 -35.59 41.64
C THR A 930 12.19 -35.37 40.20
N GLU A 931 11.29 -34.40 39.96
CA GLU A 931 10.74 -34.12 38.61
C GLU A 931 11.36 -32.88 37.91
N MET A 932 12.39 -32.25 38.49
CA MET A 932 12.97 -31.01 37.96
C MET A 932 13.72 -31.25 36.63
N LYS A 933 13.32 -30.54 35.56
CA LYS A 933 13.95 -30.56 34.23
C LYS A 933 14.87 -29.35 34.04
N GLN A 934 15.68 -29.36 32.97
CA GLN A 934 16.58 -28.25 32.60
C GLN A 934 15.85 -26.89 32.51
N LYS A 935 14.65 -26.85 31.93
CA LYS A 935 13.83 -25.64 31.85
C LYS A 935 13.49 -25.03 33.21
N ASN A 936 13.32 -25.84 34.25
CA ASN A 936 13.05 -25.37 35.61
C ASN A 936 14.31 -24.74 36.21
N ILE A 937 15.49 -25.35 36.00
CA ILE A 937 16.78 -24.79 36.40
C ILE A 937 17.02 -23.43 35.72
N ASP A 938 16.76 -23.34 34.42
CA ASP A 938 16.94 -22.09 33.68
C ASP A 938 15.89 -21.03 34.08
N THR A 939 14.72 -21.45 34.54
CA THR A 939 13.72 -20.55 35.18
C THR A 939 14.27 -19.97 36.49
N ILE A 940 14.90 -20.78 37.35
CA ILE A 940 15.53 -20.32 38.58
C ILE A 940 16.64 -19.30 38.27
N LYS A 941 17.53 -19.61 37.32
CA LYS A 941 18.57 -18.68 36.87
C LYS A 941 17.98 -17.36 36.36
N THR A 942 16.88 -17.43 35.62
CA THR A 942 16.18 -16.26 35.10
C THR A 942 15.61 -15.42 36.24
N LEU A 943 14.98 -16.05 37.24
CA LEU A 943 14.44 -15.38 38.42
C LEU A 943 15.54 -14.66 39.22
N ILE A 944 16.70 -15.30 39.42
CA ILE A 944 17.88 -14.68 40.05
C ILE A 944 18.41 -13.52 39.21
N THR A 945 18.44 -13.67 37.88
CA THR A 945 18.89 -12.61 36.96
C THR A 945 17.96 -11.39 37.04
N VAL A 946 16.65 -11.60 37.11
CA VAL A 946 15.65 -10.54 37.33
C VAL A 946 15.89 -9.87 38.68
N ALA A 947 16.07 -10.64 39.76
CA ALA A 947 16.36 -10.09 41.08
C ALA A 947 17.63 -9.23 41.10
N HIS A 948 18.68 -9.68 40.40
CA HIS A 948 19.94 -8.98 40.30
C HIS A 948 19.81 -7.69 39.47
N THR A 949 19.22 -7.77 38.29
CA THR A 949 19.20 -6.65 37.34
C THR A 949 18.10 -5.63 37.66
N ASP A 950 16.90 -6.10 38.03
CA ASP A 950 15.70 -5.28 38.23
C ASP A 950 15.32 -5.05 39.69
N GLY A 951 16.13 -5.52 40.63
CA GLY A 951 15.82 -5.56 42.06
C GLY A 951 15.22 -4.27 42.62
N ASN A 952 15.79 -3.11 42.33
CA ASN A 952 15.30 -1.84 42.88
C ASN A 952 13.89 -1.44 42.41
N TYR A 953 13.38 -2.06 41.34
CA TYR A 953 12.11 -1.75 40.70
C TYR A 953 11.05 -2.86 40.90
N LEU A 954 11.40 -3.96 41.58
CA LEU A 954 10.51 -5.10 41.82
C LEU A 954 9.40 -4.82 42.85
N GLY A 955 9.55 -3.83 43.74
CA GLY A 955 8.54 -3.52 44.74
C GLY A 955 8.10 -4.76 45.54
N ASN A 956 6.78 -4.98 45.65
CA ASN A 956 6.21 -6.13 46.39
C ASN A 956 6.55 -7.49 45.77
N SER A 957 6.95 -7.55 44.49
CA SER A 957 7.33 -8.81 43.84
C SER A 957 8.59 -9.43 44.46
N TRP A 958 9.36 -8.67 45.26
CA TRP A 958 10.45 -9.21 46.07
C TRP A 958 10.01 -10.34 46.99
N HIS A 959 8.78 -10.29 47.52
CA HIS A 959 8.27 -11.35 48.39
C HIS A 959 8.21 -12.70 47.66
N GLU A 960 7.73 -12.71 46.42
CA GLU A 960 7.68 -13.93 45.60
C GLU A 960 9.07 -14.44 45.21
N VAL A 961 10.00 -13.53 44.90
CA VAL A 961 11.39 -13.88 44.59
C VAL A 961 12.08 -14.53 45.80
N LEU A 962 11.95 -13.92 46.99
CA LEU A 962 12.57 -14.42 48.22
C LEU A 962 11.95 -15.74 48.67
N ARG A 963 10.62 -15.84 48.67
CA ARG A 963 9.88 -17.06 49.04
C ARG A 963 10.23 -18.24 48.13
N SER A 964 10.48 -17.98 46.84
CA SER A 964 10.81 -19.03 45.89
C SER A 964 12.25 -19.51 46.01
N ASN A 965 13.22 -18.64 46.31
CA ASN A 965 14.65 -19.03 46.36
C ASN A 965 15.15 -19.41 47.76
N PHE A 966 14.44 -19.00 48.81
CA PHE A 966 14.74 -19.31 50.21
C PHE A 966 13.46 -19.83 50.90
N PRO A 967 12.96 -21.03 50.52
CA PRO A 967 11.70 -21.58 51.03
C PRO A 967 11.70 -21.88 52.52
#